data_AF-A0A9P6HWZ0-F1
#
_entry.id   AF-A0A9P6HWZ0-F1
#
_cell.length_a   1.000
_cell.length_b   1.000
_cell.length_c   1.000
_cell.angle_alpha   90.00
_cell.angle_beta   90.00
_cell.angle_gamma   90.00
#
_symmetry.space_group_name_H-M   'P 1'
#
loop_
_entity.id
_entity.type
_entity.pdbx_description
1 polymer ?
#
loop_
_entity_poly.entity_id
_entity_poly.type
_entity_poly.pdbx_seq_one_letter_code
_entity_poly.pdbx_strand_id
1 'polypeptide(L)'
;MTSSLPKDTYSDSAYEKAHQDTFAPPKSRAIKPVLPSGVSQVDFDKALEDFTSAVGKGNVFVKQALAHYIDPYELHEDESKGKVPSAAICPASVDELSRVLQIANTYGIPLWTFSRGKNLGYGGPAPRLNGSVALDLHRMNRILEVNDEHAYAVVEPGVTFSDLYEYCVKHKKKVWPSTPSLGWGSVVGNSLDRGTGFGSLSNQHQCISGLEVMLADGELVRTGQFGITNSPSAFISKFTFGPSIEGLFLQSNLGIVTKLGMWMMPQPPAYMACSFSMPENEDVEVMVDVFGEMRRNGMIPNVVWMVNLIESLCVRGRRRDLWKGEGPIPEWRLKELQKELGTGFWTARWGLYGPAKTLETQLADIREHLRKRAPTGTLCGTLYSGENGNLLEAKSVPTEHGLMWVGVPSLFSLPLMDWAIVNDATGKPAHGDYAPIIPSSGKKVLDWVQQCKPLYQQAGVDFMADFFMHERHVIFTSMYAFDQQDAEQRKGIESLHYGMHDIATAKGYGMYRAHVHHMDMIAELNDFNNGAYRRFVEKLKASAIQNPAWFLQYYEVKPLIDMEMGLTRVANEKASNFDINHAVSWHASCMSMRTGPFLFEAAAGRFGPEAISQALREITDWAITAGARRSCIHAAQIFKLLFHRKVSDMISFQSIVSLFHAGLVLGLYIFAMPDVEGQDDIDLFDDVDWVALGTTGLTDSSELRTSTVHTLPAARIIRDGGNFTISGLPLRNGHSQARKCWLQFASLMLGLGRWKSRIFSRILHVMCDNLSDVDLGDSLDEE
;
A
#
# COMPACT_ATOMS: atom_id res chain seq x y z
N MET A 1 12.59 -23.19 -7.97
CA MET A 1 12.05 -23.18 -6.59
C MET A 1 12.92 -23.94 -5.60
N THR A 2 13.01 -23.42 -4.37
CA THR A 2 13.57 -24.06 -3.17
C THR A 2 12.57 -24.03 -2.02
N SER A 3 12.63 -25.03 -1.14
CA SER A 3 11.84 -25.11 0.09
C SER A 3 12.71 -25.01 1.35
N SER A 4 14.03 -24.80 1.18
CA SER A 4 14.93 -24.54 2.31
C SER A 4 14.80 -23.10 2.77
N LEU A 5 14.91 -22.88 4.09
CA LEU A 5 15.01 -21.52 4.63
C LEU A 5 16.18 -20.76 3.99
N PRO A 6 16.00 -19.46 3.69
CA PRO A 6 17.09 -18.60 3.28
C PRO A 6 18.26 -18.65 4.27
N LYS A 7 19.49 -18.79 3.73
CA LYS A 7 20.75 -18.71 4.47
C LYS A 7 21.59 -17.57 3.91
N ASP A 8 22.49 -17.04 4.72
CA ASP A 8 23.46 -16.02 4.32
C ASP A 8 22.74 -14.74 3.83
N THR A 9 21.69 -14.33 4.53
CA THR A 9 20.93 -13.11 4.20
C THR A 9 21.77 -11.86 4.44
N TYR A 10 22.66 -11.91 5.43
CA TYR A 10 23.65 -10.89 5.75
C TYR A 10 25.06 -11.50 5.76
N SER A 11 26.04 -10.71 5.33
CA SER A 11 27.48 -11.06 5.41
C SER A 11 28.00 -10.99 6.84
N ASP A 12 27.47 -10.08 7.66
CA ASP A 12 27.80 -9.96 9.07
C ASP A 12 27.04 -11.01 9.91
N SER A 13 27.79 -11.75 10.71
CA SER A 13 27.26 -12.87 11.49
C SER A 13 26.28 -12.47 12.61
N ALA A 14 26.41 -11.26 13.18
CA ALA A 14 25.49 -10.79 14.21
C ALA A 14 24.14 -10.41 13.58
N TYR A 15 24.18 -9.74 12.42
CA TYR A 15 22.99 -9.45 11.63
C TYR A 15 22.31 -10.71 11.10
N GLU A 16 23.09 -11.69 10.63
CA GLU A 16 22.56 -12.98 10.19
C GLU A 16 21.92 -13.74 11.36
N LYS A 17 22.60 -13.84 12.51
CA LYS A 17 22.04 -14.49 13.70
C LYS A 17 20.73 -13.83 14.11
N ALA A 18 20.70 -12.50 14.21
CA ALA A 18 19.48 -11.79 14.55
C ALA A 18 18.37 -12.05 13.51
N HIS A 19 18.70 -12.15 12.21
CA HIS A 19 17.71 -12.47 11.17
C HIS A 19 17.10 -13.84 11.44
N GLN A 20 17.95 -14.85 11.63
CA GLN A 20 17.52 -16.23 11.85
C GLN A 20 16.70 -16.36 13.14
N ASP A 21 17.07 -15.66 14.22
CA ASP A 21 16.33 -15.65 15.47
C ASP A 21 14.94 -15.00 15.32
N THR A 22 14.85 -13.84 14.67
CA THR A 22 13.57 -13.13 14.46
C THR A 22 12.61 -13.92 13.57
N PHE A 23 13.12 -14.51 12.49
CA PHE A 23 12.31 -15.21 11.48
C PHE A 23 12.24 -16.72 11.70
N ALA A 24 12.75 -17.20 12.84
CA ALA A 24 12.64 -18.60 13.22
C ALA A 24 11.17 -19.04 13.14
N PRO A 25 10.86 -20.14 12.42
CA PRO A 25 9.50 -20.59 12.24
C PRO A 25 8.82 -20.80 13.60
N PRO A 26 7.55 -20.37 13.77
CA PRO A 26 6.84 -20.60 15.02
C PRO A 26 6.78 -22.10 15.31
N LYS A 27 7.14 -22.52 16.53
CA LYS A 27 7.04 -23.94 16.95
C LYS A 27 5.60 -24.47 16.87
N SER A 28 4.60 -23.58 16.90
CA SER A 28 3.17 -23.88 17.03
C SER A 28 2.33 -23.74 15.76
N ARG A 29 2.85 -23.20 14.65
CA ARG A 29 2.03 -22.87 13.46
C ARG A 29 2.66 -23.37 12.16
N ALA A 30 2.03 -24.39 11.55
CA ALA A 30 2.45 -24.89 10.25
C ALA A 30 2.03 -23.91 9.14
N ILE A 31 2.94 -23.58 8.22
CA ILE A 31 2.62 -22.73 7.07
C ILE A 31 1.82 -23.55 6.06
N LYS A 32 0.51 -23.25 5.98
CA LYS A 32 -0.39 -23.87 5.00
C LYS A 32 -0.20 -23.18 3.64
N PRO A 33 -0.11 -23.94 2.54
CA PRO A 33 -0.12 -23.36 1.20
C PRO A 33 -1.38 -22.52 0.98
N VAL A 34 -1.22 -21.34 0.40
CA VAL A 34 -2.30 -20.43 0.02
C VAL A 34 -2.10 -20.06 -1.44
N LEU A 35 -3.17 -20.05 -2.22
CA LEU A 35 -3.15 -19.57 -3.61
C LEU A 35 -3.46 -18.07 -3.66
N PRO A 36 -2.92 -17.35 -4.67
CA PRO A 36 -3.40 -16.00 -4.95
C PRO A 36 -4.90 -16.00 -5.28
N SER A 37 -5.59 -14.93 -4.88
CA SER A 37 -7.04 -14.79 -5.10
C SER A 37 -7.41 -14.89 -6.58
N GLY A 38 -8.28 -15.85 -6.92
CA GLY A 38 -8.76 -16.07 -8.30
C GLY A 38 -7.76 -16.77 -9.23
N VAL A 39 -6.65 -17.31 -8.72
CA VAL A 39 -5.68 -18.06 -9.52
C VAL A 39 -5.83 -19.56 -9.24
N SER A 40 -5.98 -20.36 -10.29
CA SER A 40 -6.08 -21.82 -10.16
C SER A 40 -4.74 -22.42 -9.74
N GLN A 41 -4.75 -23.62 -9.13
CA GLN A 41 -3.50 -24.31 -8.80
C GLN A 41 -2.64 -24.57 -10.06
N VAL A 42 -3.28 -24.93 -11.18
CA VAL A 42 -2.60 -25.21 -12.45
C VAL A 42 -1.91 -23.97 -12.99
N ASP A 43 -2.58 -22.82 -12.96
CA ASP A 43 -2.00 -21.56 -13.44
C ASP A 43 -0.91 -21.06 -12.50
N PHE A 44 -1.09 -21.24 -11.19
CA PHE A 44 -0.06 -20.91 -10.22
C PHE A 44 1.19 -21.77 -10.36
N ASP A 45 1.04 -23.08 -10.60
CA ASP A 45 2.16 -23.99 -10.83
C ASP A 45 2.96 -23.58 -12.09
N LYS A 46 2.26 -23.22 -13.18
CA LYS A 46 2.89 -22.67 -14.39
C LYS A 46 3.60 -21.35 -14.11
N ALA A 47 2.96 -20.43 -13.40
CA ALA A 47 3.57 -19.16 -13.03
C ALA A 47 4.86 -19.36 -12.22
N LEU A 48 4.91 -20.36 -11.33
CA LEU A 48 6.13 -20.69 -10.58
C LEU A 48 7.26 -21.24 -11.46
N GLU A 49 6.94 -21.96 -12.53
CA GLU A 49 7.91 -22.39 -13.54
C GLU A 49 8.47 -21.19 -14.32
N ASP A 50 7.60 -20.27 -14.72
CA ASP A 50 7.98 -19.05 -15.43
C ASP A 50 8.82 -18.13 -14.54
N PHE A 51 8.42 -17.92 -13.28
CA PHE A 51 9.23 -17.18 -12.31
C PHE A 51 10.59 -17.86 -12.11
N THR A 52 10.62 -19.19 -12.01
CA THR A 52 11.87 -19.94 -11.90
C THR A 52 12.76 -19.74 -13.11
N SER A 53 12.20 -19.62 -14.31
CA SER A 53 12.93 -19.30 -15.54
C SER A 53 13.42 -17.86 -15.57
N ALA A 54 12.65 -16.92 -15.01
CA ALA A 54 13.01 -15.50 -14.95
C ALA A 54 14.18 -15.21 -13.99
N VAL A 55 14.13 -15.75 -12.76
CA VAL A 55 15.08 -15.40 -11.68
C VAL A 55 15.99 -16.55 -11.24
N GLY A 56 15.77 -17.77 -11.75
CA GLY A 56 16.53 -18.96 -11.39
C GLY A 56 15.97 -19.71 -10.16
N LYS A 57 16.26 -21.02 -10.10
CA LYS A 57 15.68 -21.94 -9.10
C LYS A 57 15.91 -21.55 -7.64
N GLY A 58 17.06 -20.96 -7.33
CA GLY A 58 17.45 -20.55 -5.97
C GLY A 58 16.77 -19.27 -5.47
N ASN A 59 16.03 -18.57 -6.33
CA ASN A 59 15.42 -17.26 -6.04
C ASN A 59 13.90 -17.29 -6.06
N VAL A 60 13.31 -18.50 -6.01
CA VAL A 60 11.88 -18.75 -5.88
C VAL A 60 11.66 -19.63 -4.66
N PHE A 61 11.02 -19.09 -3.63
CA PHE A 61 10.81 -19.75 -2.35
C PHE A 61 9.35 -20.17 -2.17
N VAL A 62 9.14 -21.39 -1.68
CA VAL A 62 7.81 -21.98 -1.45
C VAL A 62 7.83 -22.84 -0.18
N LYS A 63 6.65 -23.23 0.31
CA LYS A 63 6.48 -24.15 1.46
C LYS A 63 7.20 -23.62 2.71
N GLN A 64 8.06 -24.41 3.34
CA GLN A 64 8.73 -24.04 4.60
C GLN A 64 9.63 -22.81 4.46
N ALA A 65 10.15 -22.52 3.26
CA ALA A 65 10.96 -21.33 3.01
C ALA A 65 10.17 -20.03 3.22
N LEU A 66 8.83 -20.07 3.19
CA LEU A 66 7.95 -18.93 3.42
C LEU A 66 7.95 -18.45 4.87
N ALA A 67 8.58 -19.17 5.81
CA ALA A 67 8.69 -18.73 7.21
C ALA A 67 9.41 -17.39 7.36
N HIS A 68 10.33 -17.06 6.45
CA HIS A 68 11.02 -15.76 6.45
C HIS A 68 10.19 -14.65 5.76
N TYR A 69 8.99 -14.98 5.28
CA TYR A 69 8.13 -14.11 4.48
C TYR A 69 6.73 -13.92 5.09
N ILE A 70 6.53 -14.39 6.32
CA ILE A 70 5.35 -14.10 7.16
C ILE A 70 5.73 -13.06 8.23
N ASP A 71 4.73 -12.58 8.96
CA ASP A 71 4.95 -11.62 10.03
C ASP A 71 5.64 -12.33 11.21
N PRO A 72 6.87 -11.93 11.59
CA PRO A 72 7.54 -12.54 12.73
C PRO A 72 6.88 -12.18 14.06
N TYR A 73 6.08 -11.10 14.12
CA TYR A 73 5.45 -10.53 15.33
C TYR A 73 3.92 -10.57 15.28
N GLU A 74 3.38 -11.63 14.67
CA GLU A 74 1.93 -11.83 14.54
C GLU A 74 1.22 -11.75 15.90
N LEU A 75 0.26 -10.82 15.97
CA LEU A 75 -0.56 -10.59 17.15
C LEU A 75 -1.76 -11.54 17.22
N HIS A 76 -2.32 -11.93 16.06
CA HIS A 76 -3.54 -12.73 16.05
C HIS A 76 -3.25 -14.24 16.14
N GLU A 77 -3.94 -14.92 17.05
CA GLU A 77 -3.86 -16.37 17.18
C GLU A 77 -4.60 -17.12 16.06
N ASP A 78 -5.70 -16.55 15.58
CA ASP A 78 -6.54 -17.15 14.55
C ASP A 78 -5.76 -17.32 13.24
N GLU A 79 -5.53 -18.57 12.86
CA GLU A 79 -4.75 -18.88 11.67
C GLU A 79 -5.35 -18.29 10.40
N SER A 80 -6.68 -18.11 10.35
CA SER A 80 -7.41 -17.57 9.20
C SER A 80 -7.13 -16.09 8.96
N LYS A 81 -6.69 -15.36 10.00
CA LYS A 81 -6.30 -13.95 9.90
C LYS A 81 -4.88 -13.77 9.35
N GLY A 82 -4.08 -14.83 9.35
CA GLY A 82 -2.67 -14.78 8.96
C GLY A 82 -2.44 -14.22 7.55
N LYS A 83 -1.34 -13.51 7.41
CA LYS A 83 -0.85 -12.97 6.14
C LYS A 83 0.27 -13.86 5.60
N VAL A 84 -0.10 -14.83 4.78
CA VAL A 84 0.81 -15.82 4.22
C VAL A 84 0.98 -15.59 2.73
N PRO A 85 2.20 -15.42 2.21
CA PRO A 85 2.42 -15.36 0.77
C PRO A 85 2.27 -16.73 0.12
N SER A 86 1.91 -16.77 -1.17
CA SER A 86 1.84 -18.03 -1.93
C SER A 86 3.22 -18.53 -2.37
N ALA A 87 4.12 -17.59 -2.70
CA ALA A 87 5.53 -17.80 -2.98
C ALA A 87 6.32 -16.52 -2.67
N ALA A 88 7.65 -16.60 -2.66
CA ALA A 88 8.51 -15.41 -2.66
C ALA A 88 9.52 -15.44 -3.82
N ILE A 89 9.67 -14.32 -4.52
CA ILE A 89 10.49 -14.18 -5.73
C ILE A 89 11.52 -13.07 -5.49
N CYS A 90 12.80 -13.37 -5.77
CA CYS A 90 13.91 -12.45 -5.49
C CYS A 90 14.64 -12.06 -6.79
N PRO A 91 14.21 -11.02 -7.53
CA PRO A 91 14.94 -10.52 -8.68
C PRO A 91 16.22 -9.78 -8.26
N ALA A 92 17.29 -9.87 -9.07
CA ALA A 92 18.55 -9.15 -8.88
C ALA A 92 18.77 -7.96 -9.81
N SER A 93 17.87 -7.76 -10.78
CA SER A 93 18.01 -6.71 -11.78
C SER A 93 16.66 -6.18 -12.22
N VAL A 94 16.69 -5.02 -12.88
CA VAL A 94 15.52 -4.42 -13.52
C VAL A 94 14.94 -5.36 -14.60
N ASP A 95 15.79 -6.08 -15.34
CA ASP A 95 15.33 -7.02 -16.37
C ASP A 95 14.66 -8.28 -15.78
N GLU A 96 15.19 -8.82 -14.68
CA GLU A 96 14.53 -9.88 -13.91
C GLU A 96 13.19 -9.39 -13.35
N LEU A 97 13.17 -8.19 -12.76
CA LEU A 97 11.98 -7.58 -12.19
C LEU A 97 10.88 -7.34 -13.25
N SER A 98 11.26 -6.83 -14.43
CA SER A 98 10.33 -6.61 -15.55
C SER A 98 9.68 -7.92 -15.99
N ARG A 99 10.47 -9.00 -16.13
CA ARG A 99 9.94 -10.34 -16.46
C ARG A 99 9.01 -10.88 -15.37
N VAL A 100 9.37 -10.71 -14.09
CA VAL A 100 8.50 -11.10 -12.96
C VAL A 100 7.18 -10.33 -13.01
N LEU A 101 7.21 -9.03 -13.28
CA LEU A 101 6.01 -8.22 -13.40
C LEU A 101 5.13 -8.65 -14.58
N GLN A 102 5.73 -8.96 -15.74
CA GLN A 102 5.01 -9.49 -16.90
C GLN A 102 4.29 -10.80 -16.56
N ILE A 103 5.00 -11.76 -15.95
CA ILE A 103 4.41 -13.04 -15.52
C ILE A 103 3.25 -12.80 -14.54
N ALA A 104 3.45 -11.94 -13.55
CA ALA A 104 2.40 -11.61 -12.58
C ALA A 104 1.17 -11.00 -13.27
N ASN A 105 1.36 -10.14 -14.28
CA ASN A 105 0.29 -9.58 -15.08
C ASN A 105 -0.44 -10.63 -15.92
N THR A 106 0.29 -11.55 -16.55
CA THR A 106 -0.27 -12.65 -17.37
C THR A 106 -1.18 -13.55 -16.55
N TYR A 107 -0.78 -13.89 -15.33
CA TYR A 107 -1.52 -14.83 -14.46
C TYR A 107 -2.47 -14.14 -13.46
N GLY A 108 -2.55 -12.81 -13.46
CA GLY A 108 -3.36 -12.07 -12.49
C GLY A 108 -2.88 -12.23 -11.04
N ILE A 109 -1.57 -12.41 -10.81
CA ILE A 109 -0.99 -12.66 -9.50
C ILE A 109 -0.66 -11.33 -8.80
N PRO A 110 -1.25 -11.02 -7.64
CA PRO A 110 -0.88 -9.85 -6.85
C PRO A 110 0.53 -9.98 -6.27
N LEU A 111 1.29 -8.88 -6.38
CA LEU A 111 2.65 -8.76 -5.85
C LEU A 111 2.66 -7.90 -4.58
N TRP A 112 3.32 -8.37 -3.54
CA TRP A 112 3.64 -7.61 -2.34
C TRP A 112 5.12 -7.30 -2.28
N THR A 113 5.47 -6.05 -2.51
CA THR A 113 6.87 -5.63 -2.68
C THR A 113 7.48 -5.15 -1.39
N PHE A 114 8.69 -5.62 -1.09
CA PHE A 114 9.53 -5.06 -0.04
C PHE A 114 11.01 -5.20 -0.40
N SER A 115 11.85 -4.46 0.31
CA SER A 115 13.29 -4.48 0.05
C SER A 115 14.03 -5.53 0.88
N ARG A 116 13.98 -5.45 2.23
CA ARG A 116 14.67 -6.37 3.15
C ARG A 116 13.74 -7.07 4.15
N GLY A 117 12.43 -6.80 4.09
CA GLY A 117 11.43 -7.42 4.96
C GLY A 117 11.49 -7.04 6.45
N LYS A 118 12.35 -6.09 6.84
CA LYS A 118 12.57 -5.69 8.25
C LYS A 118 11.56 -4.65 8.76
N ASN A 119 10.34 -4.64 8.23
CA ASN A 119 9.29 -3.73 8.70
C ASN A 119 8.61 -4.25 10.00
N LEU A 120 9.45 -4.55 10.98
CA LEU A 120 9.08 -5.24 12.22
C LEU A 120 8.15 -4.36 13.07
N GLY A 121 7.10 -4.95 13.66
CA GLY A 121 6.02 -4.21 14.32
C GLY A 121 4.99 -3.59 13.37
N TYR A 122 5.21 -3.68 12.05
CA TYR A 122 4.28 -3.24 11.00
C TYR A 122 3.90 -4.36 10.00
N GLY A 123 4.24 -5.62 10.30
CA GLY A 123 3.91 -6.81 9.50
C GLY A 123 5.10 -7.46 8.81
N GLY A 124 6.30 -6.90 8.96
CA GLY A 124 7.53 -7.44 8.38
C GLY A 124 7.42 -7.58 6.84
N PRO A 125 7.74 -8.76 6.29
CA PRO A 125 7.59 -9.05 4.85
C PRO A 125 6.19 -9.56 4.47
N ALA A 126 5.28 -9.75 5.42
CA ALA A 126 3.98 -10.38 5.18
C ALA A 126 3.08 -9.54 4.28
N PRO A 127 2.37 -10.16 3.32
CA PRO A 127 1.53 -9.41 2.38
C PRO A 127 0.22 -8.93 3.01
N ARG A 128 -0.20 -7.70 2.71
CA ARG A 128 -1.54 -7.22 3.12
C ARG A 128 -2.66 -8.14 2.62
N LEU A 129 -2.61 -8.54 1.35
CA LEU A 129 -3.53 -9.49 0.74
C LEU A 129 -2.95 -10.90 0.86
N ASN A 130 -3.63 -11.77 1.60
CA ASN A 130 -3.23 -13.16 1.79
C ASN A 130 -3.11 -13.89 0.43
N GLY A 131 -2.11 -14.75 0.26
CA GLY A 131 -1.85 -15.44 -1.00
C GLY A 131 -1.10 -14.62 -2.06
N SER A 132 -0.82 -13.33 -1.82
CA SER A 132 0.05 -12.56 -2.74
C SER A 132 1.45 -13.16 -2.81
N VAL A 133 2.13 -12.95 -3.93
CA VAL A 133 3.55 -13.29 -4.05
C VAL A 133 4.40 -12.22 -3.39
N ALA A 134 5.25 -12.63 -2.45
CA ALA A 134 6.24 -11.77 -1.82
C ALA A 134 7.36 -11.44 -2.83
N LEU A 135 7.44 -10.19 -3.27
CA LEU A 135 8.47 -9.70 -4.16
C LEU A 135 9.59 -9.05 -3.33
N ASP A 136 10.68 -9.79 -3.17
CA ASP A 136 11.80 -9.44 -2.30
C ASP A 136 12.95 -8.87 -3.13
N LEU A 137 13.17 -7.56 -3.01
CA LEU A 137 14.18 -6.85 -3.80
C LEU A 137 15.58 -6.87 -3.16
N HIS A 138 15.85 -7.74 -2.18
CA HIS A 138 17.11 -7.71 -1.44
C HIS A 138 18.35 -7.97 -2.30
N ARG A 139 18.21 -8.64 -3.45
CA ARG A 139 19.33 -8.93 -4.37
C ARG A 139 19.71 -7.72 -5.24
N MET A 140 18.84 -6.71 -5.34
CA MET A 140 19.16 -5.42 -5.94
C MET A 140 19.87 -4.55 -4.90
N ASN A 141 21.13 -4.86 -4.57
CA ASN A 141 21.84 -4.32 -3.41
C ASN A 141 23.06 -3.46 -3.75
N ARG A 142 23.10 -2.83 -4.93
CA ARG A 142 24.24 -2.00 -5.32
C ARG A 142 24.13 -0.59 -4.73
N ILE A 143 25.25 -0.12 -4.19
CA ILE A 143 25.50 1.30 -3.95
C ILE A 143 26.02 1.87 -5.27
N LEU A 144 25.18 2.64 -5.96
CA LEU A 144 25.45 3.13 -7.30
C LEU A 144 26.36 4.37 -7.27
N GLU A 145 26.17 5.22 -6.27
CA GLU A 145 26.96 6.43 -6.08
C GLU A 145 26.96 6.86 -4.62
N VAL A 146 28.11 7.38 -4.16
CA VAL A 146 28.20 8.23 -2.98
C VAL A 146 29.03 9.45 -3.33
N ASN A 147 28.39 10.61 -3.29
CA ASN A 147 28.99 11.90 -3.60
C ASN A 147 29.17 12.70 -2.30
N ASP A 148 30.41 12.91 -1.88
CA ASP A 148 30.76 13.65 -0.68
C ASP A 148 30.92 15.16 -0.93
N GLU A 149 31.10 15.59 -2.18
CA GLU A 149 31.10 17.01 -2.56
C GLU A 149 29.72 17.65 -2.41
N HIS A 150 28.67 16.92 -2.77
CA HIS A 150 27.26 17.35 -2.71
C HIS A 150 26.43 16.58 -1.69
N ALA A 151 27.07 15.72 -0.89
CA ALA A 151 26.50 14.97 0.22
C ALA A 151 25.20 14.21 -0.12
N TYR A 152 25.29 13.27 -1.06
CA TYR A 152 24.19 12.35 -1.38
C TYR A 152 24.66 10.93 -1.68
N ALA A 153 23.73 9.98 -1.62
CA ALA A 153 23.93 8.60 -2.08
C ALA A 153 22.81 8.19 -3.04
N VAL A 154 23.13 7.25 -3.93
CA VAL A 154 22.18 6.60 -4.84
C VAL A 154 22.29 5.10 -4.64
N VAL A 155 21.19 4.46 -4.25
CA VAL A 155 21.19 3.06 -3.81
C VAL A 155 20.03 2.28 -4.42
N GLU A 156 20.24 0.98 -4.59
CA GLU A 156 19.19 0.02 -4.89
C GLU A 156 18.50 -0.49 -3.61
N PRO A 157 17.28 -1.08 -3.70
CA PRO A 157 16.46 -1.48 -2.55
C PRO A 157 17.16 -2.37 -1.53
N GLY A 158 17.98 -3.32 -1.97
CA GLY A 158 18.66 -4.28 -1.12
C GLY A 158 19.75 -3.69 -0.22
N VAL A 159 20.20 -2.44 -0.47
CA VAL A 159 21.23 -1.77 0.36
C VAL A 159 20.69 -1.51 1.76
N THR A 160 21.37 -2.06 2.76
CA THR A 160 21.08 -1.80 4.17
C THR A 160 21.79 -0.54 4.67
N PHE A 161 21.36 -0.01 5.82
CA PHE A 161 22.09 1.10 6.46
C PHE A 161 23.53 0.73 6.80
N SER A 162 23.75 -0.53 7.20
CA SER A 162 25.08 -1.08 7.48
C SER A 162 25.97 -1.11 6.24
N ASP A 163 25.43 -1.59 5.10
CA ASP A 163 26.17 -1.59 3.83
C ASP A 163 26.58 -0.18 3.41
N LEU A 164 25.66 0.79 3.51
CA LEU A 164 25.93 2.19 3.15
C LEU A 164 27.00 2.82 4.05
N TYR A 165 26.90 2.60 5.37
CA TYR A 165 27.90 3.09 6.32
C TYR A 165 29.29 2.46 6.07
N GLU A 166 29.35 1.15 5.92
CA GLU A 166 30.60 0.43 5.65
C GLU A 166 31.25 0.87 4.33
N TYR A 167 30.44 1.12 3.29
CA TYR A 167 30.92 1.71 2.05
C TYR A 167 31.54 3.08 2.29
N CYS A 168 30.86 3.98 3.01
CA CYS A 168 31.39 5.31 3.33
C CYS A 168 32.72 5.22 4.08
N VAL A 169 32.85 4.33 5.07
CA VAL A 169 34.09 4.10 5.82
C VAL A 169 35.19 3.56 4.92
N LYS A 170 34.92 2.48 4.17
CA LYS A 170 35.89 1.81 3.30
C LYS A 170 36.43 2.74 2.23
N HIS A 171 35.57 3.60 1.67
CA HIS A 171 35.91 4.55 0.62
C HIS A 171 36.28 5.95 1.15
N LYS A 172 36.39 6.12 2.48
CA LYS A 172 36.77 7.37 3.16
C LYS A 172 35.92 8.57 2.74
N LYS A 173 34.61 8.34 2.57
CA LYS A 173 33.63 9.36 2.20
C LYS A 173 33.38 10.30 3.37
N LYS A 174 33.33 11.61 3.11
CA LYS A 174 33.20 12.66 4.14
C LYS A 174 31.74 12.98 4.47
N VAL A 175 30.93 11.95 4.65
CA VAL A 175 29.48 12.02 4.84
C VAL A 175 29.03 10.96 5.82
N TRP A 176 27.98 11.26 6.58
CA TRP A 176 27.33 10.35 7.50
C TRP A 176 25.91 10.03 7.02
N PRO A 177 25.56 8.73 6.86
CA PRO A 177 24.20 8.34 6.55
C PRO A 177 23.30 8.54 7.77
N SER A 178 22.03 8.88 7.54
CA SER A 178 21.00 8.83 8.57
C SER A 178 20.56 7.38 8.75
N THR A 179 20.74 6.81 9.94
CA THR A 179 20.38 5.42 10.25
C THR A 179 19.26 5.38 11.30
N PRO A 180 18.29 4.46 11.21
CA PRO A 180 17.39 4.12 12.31
C PRO A 180 18.15 3.34 13.40
N SER A 181 17.44 2.95 14.46
CA SER A 181 18.01 2.20 15.58
C SER A 181 18.57 0.82 15.19
N LEU A 182 17.96 0.16 14.20
CA LEU A 182 18.38 -1.14 13.67
C LEU A 182 18.94 -1.01 12.24
N GLY A 183 20.25 -1.23 12.09
CA GLY A 183 21.01 -1.00 10.85
C GLY A 183 20.81 -2.00 9.71
N TRP A 184 20.03 -3.06 9.96
CA TRP A 184 19.80 -4.15 9.00
C TRP A 184 18.66 -3.94 8.01
N GLY A 185 17.88 -2.88 8.23
CA GLY A 185 16.80 -2.49 7.34
C GLY A 185 17.34 -1.87 6.06
N SER A 186 16.49 -1.81 5.04
CA SER A 186 16.81 -1.16 3.77
C SER A 186 16.75 0.35 3.90
N VAL A 187 17.72 1.04 3.30
CA VAL A 187 17.70 2.50 3.12
C VAL A 187 16.48 2.94 2.33
N VAL A 188 16.18 2.23 1.23
CA VAL A 188 15.04 2.52 0.36
C VAL A 188 13.73 2.20 1.09
N GLY A 189 13.60 0.99 1.62
CA GLY A 189 12.37 0.53 2.27
C GLY A 189 11.94 1.42 3.44
N ASN A 190 12.89 1.82 4.30
CA ASN A 190 12.60 2.74 5.40
C ASN A 190 12.14 4.11 4.88
N SER A 191 12.83 4.66 3.88
CA SER A 191 12.50 5.95 3.28
C SER A 191 11.10 5.97 2.64
N LEU A 192 10.72 4.89 1.92
CA LEU A 192 9.42 4.77 1.26
C LEU A 192 8.26 4.64 2.26
N ASP A 193 8.51 4.01 3.41
CA ASP A 193 7.53 3.92 4.50
C ASP A 193 7.64 5.10 5.49
N ARG A 194 8.32 6.18 5.08
CA ARG A 194 8.48 7.44 5.84
C ARG A 194 9.11 7.24 7.23
N GLY A 195 9.97 6.25 7.37
CA GLY A 195 10.70 5.99 8.59
C GLY A 195 11.63 7.14 9.00
N THR A 196 11.96 7.15 10.28
CA THR A 196 12.83 8.13 10.91
C THR A 196 14.18 7.49 11.21
N GLY A 197 15.26 8.20 10.88
CA GLY A 197 16.61 7.92 11.34
C GLY A 197 17.07 8.92 12.41
N PHE A 198 18.35 8.89 12.71
CA PHE A 198 19.01 9.81 13.64
C PHE A 198 20.04 10.66 12.88
N GLY A 199 20.54 11.71 13.54
CA GLY A 199 21.42 12.71 12.93
C GLY A 199 20.68 14.00 12.55
N SER A 200 21.31 14.87 11.77
CA SER A 200 20.69 16.11 11.31
C SER A 200 19.63 15.91 10.22
N LEU A 201 19.70 14.78 9.50
CA LEU A 201 18.79 14.40 8.41
C LEU A 201 17.93 13.19 8.80
N SER A 202 17.28 13.27 9.95
CA SER A 202 16.47 12.19 10.53
C SER A 202 15.24 11.83 9.70
N ASN A 203 14.62 12.80 9.02
CA ASN A 203 13.39 12.58 8.26
C ASN A 203 13.73 12.03 6.87
N GLN A 204 13.85 10.70 6.74
CA GLN A 204 14.44 10.10 5.54
C GLN A 204 13.66 10.40 4.26
N HIS A 205 12.33 10.36 4.31
CA HIS A 205 11.48 10.71 3.17
C HIS A 205 11.70 12.16 2.70
N GLN A 206 12.02 13.08 3.63
CA GLN A 206 12.38 14.47 3.30
C GLN A 206 13.81 14.61 2.76
N CYS A 207 14.60 13.53 2.73
CA CYS A 207 15.94 13.51 2.16
C CYS A 207 15.97 12.91 0.75
N ILE A 208 14.88 12.27 0.30
CA ILE A 208 14.74 11.72 -1.06
C ILE A 208 14.91 12.84 -2.09
N SER A 209 15.79 12.62 -3.07
CA SER A 209 16.01 13.51 -4.21
C SER A 209 16.16 12.69 -5.47
N GLY A 210 15.04 12.19 -6.01
CA GLY A 210 15.00 11.36 -7.21
C GLY A 210 14.76 9.88 -6.92
N LEU A 211 13.80 9.29 -7.64
CA LEU A 211 13.47 7.87 -7.62
C LEU A 211 13.54 7.32 -9.05
N GLU A 212 13.90 6.05 -9.20
CA GLU A 212 13.56 5.23 -10.38
C GLU A 212 12.50 4.21 -9.96
N VAL A 213 11.41 4.14 -10.71
CA VAL A 213 10.23 3.35 -10.37
C VAL A 213 9.77 2.58 -11.59
N MET A 214 9.55 1.28 -11.44
CA MET A 214 8.86 0.45 -12.42
C MET A 214 7.35 0.53 -12.20
N LEU A 215 6.62 0.99 -13.20
CA LEU A 215 5.17 1.04 -13.22
C LEU A 215 4.57 -0.34 -13.51
N ALA A 216 3.27 -0.48 -13.37
CA ALA A 216 2.58 -1.78 -13.48
C ALA A 216 2.60 -2.38 -14.90
N ASP A 217 2.78 -1.55 -15.92
CA ASP A 217 2.98 -1.96 -17.32
C ASP A 217 4.45 -2.32 -17.62
N GLY A 218 5.35 -2.14 -16.67
CA GLY A 218 6.78 -2.38 -16.80
C GLY A 218 7.60 -1.17 -17.25
N GLU A 219 6.98 -0.01 -17.52
CA GLU A 219 7.71 1.21 -17.86
C GLU A 219 8.55 1.71 -16.67
N LEU A 220 9.76 2.19 -16.93
CA LEU A 220 10.61 2.83 -15.93
C LEU A 220 10.46 4.34 -15.99
N VAL A 221 10.04 4.92 -14.86
CA VAL A 221 9.95 6.36 -14.69
C VAL A 221 10.97 6.84 -13.67
N ARG A 222 11.63 7.95 -13.97
CA ARG A 222 12.50 8.66 -13.04
C ARG A 222 11.89 10.00 -12.64
N THR A 223 12.01 10.36 -11.38
CA THR A 223 11.39 11.57 -10.81
C THR A 223 12.37 12.73 -10.67
N GLY A 224 11.85 13.94 -10.49
CA GLY A 224 12.67 15.13 -10.27
C GLY A 224 13.67 15.39 -11.40
N GLN A 225 14.86 15.87 -11.04
CA GLN A 225 15.96 16.06 -11.99
C GLN A 225 16.52 14.74 -12.54
N PHE A 226 16.30 13.62 -11.83
CA PHE A 226 16.74 12.29 -12.28
C PHE A 226 15.97 11.79 -13.52
N GLY A 227 14.82 12.40 -13.82
CA GLY A 227 14.08 12.22 -15.08
C GLY A 227 14.87 12.62 -16.34
N ILE A 228 15.87 13.50 -16.21
CA ILE A 228 16.71 13.93 -17.31
C ILE A 228 17.93 13.00 -17.40
N THR A 229 18.10 12.33 -18.55
CA THR A 229 19.08 11.25 -18.76
C THR A 229 20.47 11.51 -18.19
N ASN A 230 21.01 12.73 -18.36
CA ASN A 230 22.36 13.10 -17.95
C ASN A 230 22.37 14.38 -17.08
N SER A 231 21.35 14.61 -16.24
CA SER A 231 21.34 15.82 -15.41
C SER A 231 22.44 15.75 -14.34
N PRO A 232 23.37 16.74 -14.30
CA PRO A 232 24.31 16.86 -13.18
C PRO A 232 23.59 17.21 -11.87
N SER A 233 22.32 17.61 -11.96
CA SER A 233 21.49 18.01 -10.83
C SER A 233 20.56 16.90 -10.34
N ALA A 234 20.65 15.68 -10.88
CA ALA A 234 19.72 14.58 -10.65
C ALA A 234 19.37 14.36 -9.17
N PHE A 235 20.38 14.43 -8.29
CA PHE A 235 20.25 14.12 -6.87
C PHE A 235 20.53 15.32 -5.95
N ILE A 236 20.86 16.50 -6.48
CA ILE A 236 21.21 17.70 -5.69
C ILE A 236 20.06 18.69 -5.57
N SER A 237 19.05 18.60 -6.43
CA SER A 237 17.91 19.52 -6.46
C SER A 237 16.59 18.76 -6.50
N LYS A 238 15.68 19.16 -5.62
CA LYS A 238 14.29 18.70 -5.61
C LYS A 238 13.37 19.54 -6.47
N PHE A 239 13.87 20.68 -6.98
CA PHE A 239 13.10 21.48 -7.92
C PHE A 239 13.00 20.75 -9.25
N THR A 240 11.77 20.62 -9.73
CA THR A 240 11.44 19.97 -11.01
C THR A 240 10.42 20.81 -11.77
N PHE A 241 10.28 20.55 -13.07
CA PHE A 241 9.24 21.14 -13.88
C PHE A 241 8.03 20.20 -13.95
N GLY A 242 6.82 20.74 -13.76
CA GLY A 242 5.59 19.95 -13.66
C GLY A 242 5.30 19.46 -12.23
N PRO A 243 4.38 18.49 -12.06
CA PRO A 243 4.06 17.93 -10.76
C PRO A 243 5.26 17.22 -10.12
N SER A 244 5.49 17.45 -8.82
CA SER A 244 6.38 16.58 -8.04
C SER A 244 5.63 15.31 -7.67
N ILE A 245 6.07 14.17 -8.19
CA ILE A 245 5.37 12.89 -8.11
C ILE A 245 6.00 11.90 -7.13
N GLU A 246 7.16 12.21 -6.54
CA GLU A 246 7.86 11.36 -5.57
C GLU A 246 6.94 10.88 -4.44
N GLY A 247 6.12 11.80 -3.92
CA GLY A 247 5.19 11.53 -2.83
C GLY A 247 4.14 10.48 -3.16
N LEU A 248 3.84 10.24 -4.45
CA LEU A 248 2.89 9.21 -4.89
C LEU A 248 3.43 7.79 -4.68
N PHE A 249 4.74 7.62 -4.51
CA PHE A 249 5.40 6.33 -4.32
C PHE A 249 5.76 6.03 -2.85
N LEU A 250 5.44 6.95 -1.93
CA LEU A 250 5.66 6.75 -0.49
C LEU A 250 4.40 6.17 0.14
N GLN A 251 4.52 5.03 0.85
CA GLN A 251 3.38 4.31 1.45
C GLN A 251 2.28 4.00 0.44
N SER A 252 2.68 3.50 -0.72
CA SER A 252 1.84 3.40 -1.90
C SER A 252 2.14 2.13 -2.68
N ASN A 253 1.18 1.71 -3.50
CA ASN A 253 1.29 0.54 -4.37
C ASN A 253 1.22 0.93 -5.86
N LEU A 254 1.56 2.17 -6.21
CA LEU A 254 1.52 2.70 -7.58
C LEU A 254 2.70 2.28 -8.46
N GLY A 255 3.74 1.68 -7.88
CA GLY A 255 4.90 1.19 -8.62
C GLY A 255 5.94 0.55 -7.70
N ILE A 256 6.98 -0.01 -8.30
CA ILE A 256 8.08 -0.70 -7.64
C ILE A 256 9.35 0.15 -7.76
N VAL A 257 9.81 0.73 -6.64
CA VAL A 257 11.01 1.57 -6.63
C VAL A 257 12.27 0.71 -6.78
N THR A 258 13.06 0.99 -7.81
CA THR A 258 14.29 0.25 -8.17
C THR A 258 15.57 1.01 -7.80
N LYS A 259 15.51 2.33 -7.64
CA LYS A 259 16.62 3.18 -7.19
C LYS A 259 16.10 4.38 -6.40
N LEU A 260 16.86 4.81 -5.41
CA LEU A 260 16.56 6.00 -4.61
C LEU A 260 17.83 6.84 -4.42
N GLY A 261 17.75 8.12 -4.77
CA GLY A 261 18.73 9.13 -4.38
C GLY A 261 18.31 9.79 -3.08
N MET A 262 19.25 9.97 -2.14
CA MET A 262 19.00 10.68 -0.89
C MET A 262 20.16 11.54 -0.43
N TRP A 263 19.83 12.67 0.17
CA TRP A 263 20.81 13.53 0.84
C TRP A 263 21.33 12.88 2.13
N MET A 264 22.60 13.14 2.41
CA MET A 264 23.33 12.70 3.58
C MET A 264 23.92 13.90 4.31
N MET A 265 24.28 13.71 5.56
CA MET A 265 24.90 14.75 6.35
C MET A 265 26.38 14.84 5.99
N PRO A 266 26.95 16.02 5.65
CA PRO A 266 28.40 16.18 5.60
C PRO A 266 29.02 15.84 6.95
N GLN A 267 30.12 15.08 6.94
CA GLN A 267 30.84 14.72 8.17
C GLN A 267 31.29 16.02 8.89
N PRO A 268 30.87 16.27 10.14
CA PRO A 268 31.19 17.49 10.85
C PRO A 268 32.57 17.40 11.53
N PRO A 269 33.20 18.54 11.87
CA PRO A 269 34.43 18.56 12.67
C PRO A 269 34.22 18.25 14.16
N ALA A 270 33.00 18.45 14.68
CA ALA A 270 32.62 18.06 16.03
C ALA A 270 31.14 17.68 16.13
N TYR A 271 30.85 16.88 17.15
CA TYR A 271 29.54 16.40 17.56
C TYR A 271 29.40 16.56 19.07
N MET A 272 28.24 16.98 19.54
CA MET A 272 27.92 16.98 20.96
C MET A 272 26.70 16.10 21.21
N ALA A 273 26.89 15.06 22.03
CA ALA A 273 25.79 14.24 22.53
C ALA A 273 25.10 14.97 23.68
N CYS A 274 23.82 15.28 23.52
CA CYS A 274 23.04 16.02 24.50
C CYS A 274 21.91 15.17 25.07
N SER A 275 21.67 15.31 26.36
CA SER A 275 20.50 14.72 27.02
C SER A 275 19.93 15.66 28.09
N PHE A 276 18.61 15.63 28.25
CA PHE A 276 17.92 16.36 29.31
C PHE A 276 16.84 15.48 29.93
N SER A 277 16.88 15.27 31.24
CA SER A 277 15.91 14.39 31.93
C SER A 277 15.15 15.12 33.03
N MET A 278 13.86 14.81 33.18
CA MET A 278 12.98 15.33 34.23
C MET A 278 12.29 14.19 35.02
N PRO A 279 12.09 14.35 36.34
CA PRO A 279 11.80 13.24 37.25
C PRO A 279 10.37 12.71 37.24
N GLU A 280 9.38 13.50 36.84
CA GLU A 280 7.95 13.15 36.93
C GLU A 280 7.37 12.80 35.56
N ASN A 281 6.32 11.98 35.56
CA ASN A 281 5.62 11.60 34.34
C ASN A 281 4.93 12.81 33.68
N GLU A 282 4.42 13.74 34.49
CA GLU A 282 3.71 14.94 34.07
C GLU A 282 4.65 15.99 33.46
N ASP A 283 5.96 15.89 33.71
CA ASP A 283 6.97 16.80 33.17
C ASP A 283 7.02 16.77 31.62
N VAL A 284 6.45 15.75 30.98
CA VAL A 284 6.31 15.68 29.51
C VAL A 284 5.60 16.93 28.96
N GLU A 285 4.67 17.53 29.70
CA GLU A 285 4.02 18.77 29.27
C GLU A 285 5.04 19.90 29.10
N VAL A 286 5.82 20.18 30.14
CA VAL A 286 6.84 21.23 30.13
C VAL A 286 7.93 20.91 29.12
N MET A 287 8.40 19.65 29.08
CA MET A 287 9.44 19.23 28.13
C MET A 287 9.00 19.44 26.68
N VAL A 288 7.78 19.05 26.32
CA VAL A 288 7.28 19.20 24.95
C VAL A 288 7.15 20.66 24.55
N ASP A 289 6.68 21.54 25.43
CA ASP A 289 6.55 22.96 25.12
C ASP A 289 7.92 23.63 24.94
N VAL A 290 8.88 23.33 25.83
CA VAL A 290 10.22 23.94 25.81
C VAL A 290 11.04 23.43 24.63
N PHE A 291 11.09 22.12 24.40
CA PHE A 291 11.82 21.57 23.24
C PHE A 291 11.12 21.91 21.93
N GLY A 292 9.78 21.92 21.89
CA GLY A 292 9.03 22.37 20.73
C GLY A 292 9.35 23.82 20.35
N GLU A 293 9.47 24.73 21.32
CA GLU A 293 9.91 26.11 21.11
C GLU A 293 11.33 26.17 20.51
N MET A 294 12.29 25.44 21.11
CA MET A 294 13.68 25.36 20.64
C MET A 294 13.81 24.75 19.23
N ARG A 295 12.91 23.83 18.87
CA ARG A 295 12.85 23.28 17.51
C ARG A 295 12.29 24.29 16.51
N ARG A 296 11.25 25.04 16.87
CA ARG A 296 10.65 26.04 15.96
C ARG A 296 11.54 27.24 15.71
N ASN A 297 12.33 27.67 16.70
CA ASN A 297 13.22 28.82 16.57
C ASN A 297 14.62 28.46 16.03
N GLY A 298 14.91 27.18 15.79
CA GLY A 298 16.18 26.70 15.25
C GLY A 298 17.31 26.55 16.27
N MET A 299 17.04 26.74 17.57
CA MET A 299 18.03 26.50 18.63
C MET A 299 18.44 25.03 18.70
N ILE A 300 17.52 24.10 18.40
CA ILE A 300 17.84 22.70 18.13
C ILE A 300 17.41 22.39 16.69
N PRO A 301 18.34 22.09 15.77
CA PRO A 301 18.00 21.99 14.34
C PRO A 301 17.45 20.63 13.91
N ASN A 302 17.62 19.58 14.72
CA ASN A 302 17.37 18.17 14.35
C ASN A 302 16.40 17.48 15.32
N VAL A 303 15.89 16.31 14.92
CA VAL A 303 14.92 15.52 15.71
C VAL A 303 15.38 15.37 17.17
N VAL A 304 14.45 15.57 18.10
CA VAL A 304 14.67 15.27 19.53
C VAL A 304 13.91 13.99 19.82
N TRP A 305 14.63 12.98 20.27
CA TRP A 305 14.03 11.71 20.67
C TRP A 305 13.75 11.78 22.17
N MET A 306 12.47 11.71 22.55
CA MET A 306 12.08 11.65 23.95
C MET A 306 11.66 10.23 24.30
N VAL A 307 12.22 9.71 25.38
CA VAL A 307 11.95 8.35 25.86
C VAL A 307 11.49 8.41 27.31
N ASN A 308 10.56 7.54 27.67
CA ASN A 308 10.23 7.33 29.06
C ASN A 308 11.17 6.30 29.73
N LEU A 309 11.09 6.19 31.05
CA LEU A 309 11.95 5.33 31.83
C LEU A 309 11.84 3.85 31.41
N ILE A 310 10.63 3.38 31.10
CA ILE A 310 10.40 1.98 30.70
C ILE A 310 11.10 1.68 29.38
N GLU A 311 11.02 2.57 28.39
CA GLU A 311 11.77 2.41 27.13
C GLU A 311 13.28 2.34 27.41
N SER A 312 13.80 3.23 28.25
CA SER A 312 15.24 3.24 28.54
C SER A 312 15.71 1.99 29.30
N LEU A 313 14.81 1.33 30.04
CA LEU A 313 15.08 0.08 30.74
C LEU A 313 15.04 -1.13 29.80
N CYS A 314 14.09 -1.17 28.87
CA CYS A 314 13.87 -2.36 28.04
C CYS A 314 15.01 -2.64 27.05
N VAL A 315 15.75 -1.62 26.64
CA VAL A 315 16.97 -1.80 25.82
C VAL A 315 18.17 -2.31 26.64
N ARG A 316 18.08 -2.35 27.97
CA ARG A 316 19.17 -2.75 28.89
C ARG A 316 18.94 -4.10 29.56
N GLY A 317 17.71 -4.59 29.60
CA GLY A 317 17.38 -5.82 30.31
C GLY A 317 15.90 -6.15 30.25
N ARG A 318 15.50 -7.20 30.99
CA ARG A 318 14.14 -7.73 30.96
C ARG A 318 13.33 -7.25 32.15
N ARG A 319 12.01 -7.16 31.97
CA ARG A 319 11.10 -6.75 33.04
C ARG A 319 11.24 -7.61 34.29
N ARG A 320 11.33 -8.94 34.13
CA ARG A 320 11.42 -9.92 35.23
C ARG A 320 12.66 -9.76 36.12
N ASP A 321 13.72 -9.14 35.61
CA ASP A 321 14.96 -8.89 36.34
C ASP A 321 14.84 -7.67 37.26
N LEU A 322 13.89 -6.77 36.94
CA LEU A 322 13.64 -5.52 37.66
C LEU A 322 12.41 -5.60 38.58
N TRP A 323 11.40 -6.37 38.17
CA TRP A 323 10.14 -6.57 38.88
C TRP A 323 9.49 -7.92 38.52
N LYS A 324 9.15 -8.71 39.55
CA LYS A 324 8.54 -10.05 39.40
C LYS A 324 7.05 -10.10 39.72
N GLY A 325 6.47 -9.00 40.21
CA GLY A 325 5.04 -8.95 40.54
C GLY A 325 4.16 -8.89 39.29
N GLU A 326 2.87 -9.11 39.51
CA GLU A 326 1.82 -8.99 38.48
C GLU A 326 1.56 -7.52 38.12
N GLY A 327 1.03 -7.29 36.92
CA GLY A 327 0.67 -5.95 36.40
C GLY A 327 1.87 -5.03 36.15
N PRO A 328 1.63 -3.74 35.86
CA PRO A 328 2.72 -2.78 35.62
C PRO A 328 3.67 -2.62 36.82
N ILE A 329 4.94 -2.26 36.57
CA ILE A 329 5.91 -1.95 37.61
C ILE A 329 5.36 -0.80 38.49
N PRO A 330 5.27 -0.98 39.82
CA PRO A 330 4.69 0.02 40.69
C PRO A 330 5.57 1.27 40.79
N GLU A 331 4.93 2.42 40.99
CA GLU A 331 5.58 3.74 41.00
C GLU A 331 6.78 3.82 41.97
N TRP A 332 6.66 3.23 43.17
CA TRP A 332 7.76 3.23 44.14
C TRP A 332 9.02 2.54 43.59
N ARG A 333 8.86 1.47 42.80
CA ARG A 333 9.98 0.74 42.19
C ARG A 333 10.55 1.52 41.01
N LEU A 334 9.71 2.19 40.23
CA LEU A 334 10.18 3.12 39.18
C LEU A 334 11.05 4.23 39.79
N LYS A 335 10.63 4.83 40.91
CA LYS A 335 11.41 5.86 41.61
C LYS A 335 12.74 5.34 42.16
N GLU A 336 12.83 4.08 42.59
CA GLU A 336 14.11 3.45 42.95
C GLU A 336 15.02 3.28 41.72
N LEU A 337 14.49 2.75 40.62
CA LEU A 337 15.23 2.56 39.37
C LEU A 337 15.75 3.89 38.80
N GLN A 338 14.97 4.98 38.90
CA GLN A 338 15.42 6.32 38.54
C GLN A 338 16.67 6.75 39.32
N LYS A 339 16.72 6.47 40.63
CA LYS A 339 17.87 6.78 41.49
C LYS A 339 19.08 5.91 41.16
N GLU A 340 18.86 4.60 40.97
CA GLU A 340 19.91 3.65 40.59
C GLU A 340 20.59 4.03 39.26
N LEU A 341 19.80 4.53 38.29
CA LEU A 341 20.27 4.90 36.96
C LEU A 341 20.71 6.37 36.83
N GLY A 342 20.41 7.21 37.83
CA GLY A 342 20.66 8.65 37.76
C GLY A 342 19.87 9.36 36.64
N THR A 343 18.63 8.93 36.37
CA THR A 343 17.81 9.44 35.26
C THR A 343 16.41 9.87 35.70
N GLY A 344 15.80 10.76 34.93
CA GLY A 344 14.40 11.16 35.07
C GLY A 344 13.42 10.11 34.54
N PHE A 345 12.11 10.39 34.70
CA PHE A 345 11.06 9.57 34.10
C PHE A 345 11.00 9.80 32.60
N TRP A 346 11.19 11.03 32.15
CA TRP A 346 11.34 11.39 30.74
C TRP A 346 12.76 11.86 30.46
N THR A 347 13.32 11.45 29.32
CA THR A 347 14.64 11.88 28.86
C THR A 347 14.56 12.28 27.38
N ALA A 348 14.88 13.54 27.09
CA ALA A 348 15.13 14.02 25.73
C ALA A 348 16.59 13.77 25.35
N ARG A 349 16.84 13.27 24.14
CA ARG A 349 18.17 13.04 23.56
C ARG A 349 18.26 13.65 22.16
N TRP A 350 19.37 14.32 21.87
CA TRP A 350 19.65 14.88 20.55
C TRP A 350 21.16 15.10 20.36
N GLY A 351 21.56 15.31 19.11
CA GLY A 351 22.92 15.72 18.75
C GLY A 351 23.01 17.18 18.33
N LEU A 352 24.13 17.84 18.60
CA LEU A 352 24.55 19.08 17.93
C LEU A 352 25.77 18.81 17.05
N TYR A 353 25.88 19.50 15.91
CA TYR A 353 26.90 19.19 14.89
C TYR A 353 27.49 20.47 14.32
N GLY A 354 28.83 20.52 14.18
CA GLY A 354 29.53 21.70 13.69
C GLY A 354 30.86 21.94 14.41
N PRO A 355 31.43 23.16 14.35
CA PRO A 355 32.66 23.49 15.07
C PRO A 355 32.48 23.45 16.59
N ALA A 356 33.42 22.88 17.32
CA ALA A 356 33.38 22.69 18.78
C ALA A 356 32.91 23.94 19.56
N LYS A 357 33.50 25.10 19.27
CA LYS A 357 33.17 26.38 19.93
C LYS A 357 31.70 26.80 19.71
N THR A 358 31.16 26.53 18.53
CA THR A 358 29.74 26.80 18.23
C THR A 358 28.84 25.89 19.06
N LEU A 359 29.19 24.60 19.20
CA LEU A 359 28.40 23.64 19.98
C LEU A 359 28.40 23.99 21.47
N GLU A 360 29.54 24.39 22.03
CA GLU A 360 29.63 24.84 23.42
C GLU A 360 28.77 26.07 23.69
N THR A 361 28.78 27.04 22.78
CA THR A 361 27.95 28.25 22.87
C THR A 361 26.47 27.89 22.79
N GLN A 362 26.09 27.07 21.82
CA GLN A 362 24.71 26.59 21.65
C GLN A 362 24.21 25.81 22.88
N LEU A 363 25.04 24.96 23.48
CA LEU A 363 24.71 24.26 24.73
C LEU A 363 24.54 25.23 25.90
N ALA A 364 25.35 26.30 25.98
CA ALA A 364 25.22 27.31 27.02
C ALA A 364 23.89 28.05 26.92
N ASP A 365 23.47 28.43 25.71
CA ASP A 365 22.17 29.07 25.46
C ASP A 365 21.00 28.13 25.80
N ILE A 366 21.08 26.87 25.36
CA ILE A 366 20.10 25.83 25.73
C ILE A 366 20.02 25.66 27.25
N ARG A 367 21.17 25.65 27.94
CA ARG A 367 21.24 25.54 29.40
C ARG A 367 20.57 26.72 30.09
N GLU A 368 20.78 27.94 29.61
CA GLU A 368 20.11 29.13 30.15
C GLU A 368 18.59 29.05 29.94
N HIS A 369 18.15 28.63 28.75
CA HIS A 369 16.74 28.48 28.42
C HIS A 369 16.06 27.43 29.31
N LEU A 370 16.66 26.24 29.45
CA LEU A 370 16.15 25.15 30.29
C LEU A 370 16.14 25.52 31.77
N ARG A 371 17.15 26.23 32.29
CA ARG A 371 17.14 26.73 33.68
C ARG A 371 15.95 27.63 34.00
N LYS A 372 15.49 28.41 33.02
CA LYS A 372 14.35 29.33 33.19
C LYS A 372 13.01 28.61 33.09
N ARG A 373 12.88 27.64 32.18
CA ARG A 373 11.59 27.04 31.78
C ARG A 373 11.36 25.63 32.32
N ALA A 374 12.41 24.88 32.64
CA ALA A 374 12.38 23.51 33.14
C ALA A 374 13.45 23.30 34.25
N PRO A 375 13.36 24.03 35.37
CA PRO A 375 14.44 24.12 36.37
C PRO A 375 14.70 22.82 37.14
N THR A 376 13.78 21.86 37.13
CA THR A 376 13.91 20.57 37.81
C THR A 376 14.67 19.53 36.99
N GLY A 377 14.96 19.82 35.71
CA GLY A 377 15.64 18.87 34.84
C GLY A 377 17.16 18.97 34.87
N THR A 378 17.81 17.89 34.46
CA THR A 378 19.27 17.77 34.41
C THR A 378 19.74 17.72 32.95
N LEU A 379 20.57 18.68 32.55
CA LEU A 379 21.17 18.76 31.22
C LEU A 379 22.61 18.21 31.23
N CYS A 380 22.88 17.25 30.35
CA CYS A 380 24.22 16.74 30.06
C CYS A 380 24.60 17.03 28.60
N GLY A 381 25.87 17.32 28.36
CA GLY A 381 26.43 17.54 27.03
C GLY A 381 27.86 17.05 26.98
N THR A 382 28.14 16.08 26.11
CA THR A 382 29.48 15.50 25.94
C THR A 382 29.98 15.83 24.54
N LEU A 383 31.07 16.58 24.45
CA LEU A 383 31.67 17.04 23.20
C LEU A 383 32.69 16.03 22.67
N TYR A 384 32.61 15.77 21.37
CA TYR A 384 33.55 14.99 20.57
C TYR A 384 34.02 15.84 19.40
N SER A 385 35.33 15.91 19.18
CA SER A 385 35.90 16.69 18.09
C SER A 385 37.03 15.93 17.41
N GLY A 386 37.20 16.13 16.11
CA GLY A 386 38.36 15.63 15.39
C GLY A 386 39.67 16.26 15.91
N GLU A 387 40.75 15.51 15.87
CA GLU A 387 42.07 15.98 16.29
C GLU A 387 42.55 17.12 15.38
N ASN A 388 43.19 18.15 15.96
CA ASN A 388 43.76 19.28 15.24
C ASN A 388 42.78 20.02 14.29
N GLY A 389 41.48 20.00 14.60
CA GLY A 389 40.44 20.66 13.78
C GLY A 389 40.02 19.89 12.54
N ASN A 390 40.42 18.62 12.40
CA ASN A 390 39.96 17.72 11.35
C ASN A 390 38.50 17.30 11.55
N LEU A 391 37.96 16.59 10.55
CA LEU A 391 36.65 15.96 10.62
C LEU A 391 36.61 14.91 11.74
N LEU A 392 35.47 14.81 12.44
CA LEU A 392 35.28 13.85 13.52
C LEU A 392 35.06 12.44 12.93
N GLU A 393 35.83 11.46 13.38
CA GLU A 393 35.61 10.06 13.02
C GLU A 393 34.43 9.49 13.81
N ALA A 394 33.39 8.98 13.13
CA ALA A 394 32.18 8.52 13.80
C ALA A 394 32.44 7.41 14.84
N LYS A 395 33.42 6.52 14.57
CA LYS A 395 33.80 5.42 15.47
C LYS A 395 34.51 5.87 16.75
N SER A 396 34.99 7.12 16.83
CA SER A 396 35.59 7.62 18.07
C SER A 396 34.54 8.05 19.10
N VAL A 397 33.26 8.10 18.72
CA VAL A 397 32.15 8.38 19.64
C VAL A 397 31.73 7.09 20.35
N PRO A 398 31.72 7.05 21.69
CA PRO A 398 31.30 5.87 22.45
C PRO A 398 29.82 5.51 22.23
N THR A 399 29.51 4.22 22.35
CA THR A 399 28.18 3.67 22.08
C THR A 399 27.09 4.28 22.95
N GLU A 400 27.40 4.54 24.23
CA GLU A 400 26.48 5.15 25.21
C GLU A 400 26.04 6.57 24.84
N HIS A 401 26.79 7.24 23.96
CA HIS A 401 26.47 8.57 23.45
C HIS A 401 25.82 8.54 22.06
N GLY A 402 25.44 7.33 21.61
CA GLY A 402 24.51 7.11 20.52
C GLY A 402 25.16 7.08 19.13
N LEU A 403 25.66 5.90 18.77
CA LEU A 403 26.22 5.58 17.44
C LEU A 403 25.34 6.04 16.26
N MET A 404 24.03 5.86 16.39
CA MET A 404 23.05 6.27 15.38
C MET A 404 23.06 7.78 15.07
N TRP A 405 23.42 8.65 16.02
CA TRP A 405 23.47 10.10 15.82
C TRP A 405 24.67 10.53 14.96
N VAL A 406 25.71 9.70 14.90
CA VAL A 406 26.88 9.89 14.04
C VAL A 406 26.88 8.96 12.83
N GLY A 407 25.70 8.41 12.50
CA GLY A 407 25.49 7.58 11.32
C GLY A 407 26.05 6.17 11.40
N VAL A 408 26.47 5.69 12.58
CA VAL A 408 26.96 4.33 12.78
C VAL A 408 25.76 3.41 13.08
N PRO A 409 25.41 2.47 12.18
CA PRO A 409 24.29 1.57 12.39
C PRO A 409 24.59 0.54 13.49
N SER A 410 23.55 0.00 14.13
CA SER A 410 23.71 -1.02 15.17
C SER A 410 22.48 -1.93 15.27
N LEU A 411 22.46 -2.82 16.27
CA LEU A 411 21.29 -3.61 16.67
C LEU A 411 20.88 -3.32 18.12
N PHE A 412 21.24 -2.13 18.64
CA PHE A 412 21.21 -1.85 20.08
C PHE A 412 19.80 -1.95 20.70
N SER A 413 18.74 -1.73 19.92
CA SER A 413 17.36 -1.74 20.42
C SER A 413 16.69 -3.12 20.31
N LEU A 414 17.34 -4.15 19.76
CA LEU A 414 16.77 -5.51 19.71
C LEU A 414 16.33 -6.06 21.07
N PRO A 415 17.06 -5.83 22.20
CA PRO A 415 16.67 -6.35 23.50
C PRO A 415 15.28 -5.88 23.99
N LEU A 416 14.73 -4.78 23.45
CA LEU A 416 13.40 -4.28 23.79
C LEU A 416 12.32 -5.37 23.67
N MET A 417 12.44 -6.25 22.69
CA MET A 417 11.44 -7.28 22.39
C MET A 417 11.38 -8.36 23.47
N ASP A 418 12.49 -8.56 24.19
CA ASP A 418 12.58 -9.52 25.29
C ASP A 418 11.94 -8.99 26.58
N TRP A 419 11.48 -7.72 26.61
CA TRP A 419 10.95 -7.08 27.81
C TRP A 419 9.84 -7.90 28.48
N ALA A 420 8.91 -8.44 27.69
CA ALA A 420 7.77 -9.21 28.15
C ALA A 420 8.05 -10.71 28.34
N ILE A 421 9.24 -11.20 27.97
CA ILE A 421 9.55 -12.63 27.99
C ILE A 421 9.85 -13.12 29.41
N VAL A 422 9.01 -14.05 29.88
CA VAL A 422 9.17 -14.70 31.19
C VAL A 422 9.88 -16.05 31.08
N ASN A 423 9.64 -16.83 30.02
CA ASN A 423 10.22 -18.16 29.83
C ASN A 423 11.11 -18.24 28.59
N ASP A 424 12.41 -18.44 28.79
CA ASP A 424 13.40 -18.43 27.69
C ASP A 424 13.32 -19.67 26.79
N ALA A 425 12.77 -20.77 27.28
CA ALA A 425 12.68 -22.02 26.53
C ALA A 425 11.52 -22.02 25.52
N THR A 426 10.44 -21.31 25.85
CA THR A 426 9.19 -21.33 25.10
C THR A 426 8.79 -19.99 24.51
N GLY A 427 9.17 -18.87 25.14
CA GLY A 427 8.72 -17.54 24.75
C GLY A 427 9.20 -17.15 23.36
N LYS A 428 8.37 -16.38 22.66
CA LYS A 428 8.70 -15.82 21.34
C LYS A 428 8.45 -14.31 21.36
N PRO A 429 9.51 -13.49 21.42
CA PRO A 429 9.39 -12.04 21.59
C PRO A 429 8.75 -11.38 20.37
N ALA A 430 7.96 -10.34 20.63
CA ALA A 430 7.36 -9.47 19.64
C ALA A 430 7.20 -8.06 20.19
N HIS A 431 7.11 -7.09 19.29
CA HIS A 431 6.76 -5.72 19.62
C HIS A 431 5.78 -5.15 18.60
N GLY A 432 5.13 -4.06 18.97
CA GLY A 432 4.37 -3.20 18.07
C GLY A 432 4.20 -1.81 18.69
N ASP A 433 3.55 -0.93 17.95
CA ASP A 433 3.22 0.40 18.42
C ASP A 433 1.87 0.88 17.90
N TYR A 434 1.38 1.96 18.53
CA TYR A 434 0.35 2.84 17.99
C TYR A 434 0.94 4.25 18.00
N ALA A 435 1.19 4.82 16.81
CA ALA A 435 1.97 6.05 16.65
C ALA A 435 1.18 7.23 16.07
N PRO A 436 0.33 7.90 16.87
CA PRO A 436 -0.41 9.08 16.42
C PRO A 436 0.51 10.29 16.20
N ILE A 437 0.10 11.13 15.26
CA ILE A 437 0.67 12.46 15.05
C ILE A 437 -0.08 13.43 15.95
N ILE A 438 0.60 13.97 16.96
CA ILE A 438 0.03 14.90 17.93
C ILE A 438 0.67 16.27 17.73
N PRO A 439 -0.06 17.40 17.82
CA PRO A 439 0.57 18.72 17.79
C PRO A 439 1.66 18.85 18.86
N SER A 440 2.75 19.58 18.55
CA SER A 440 3.84 19.85 19.51
C SER A 440 3.37 20.80 20.62
N SER A 441 2.53 20.28 21.51
CA SER A 441 1.89 20.97 22.62
C SER A 441 1.92 20.04 23.84
N GLY A 442 2.54 20.51 24.91
CA GLY A 442 2.70 19.77 26.15
C GLY A 442 1.38 19.25 26.69
N LYS A 443 0.38 20.13 26.78
CA LYS A 443 -0.97 19.77 27.22
C LYS A 443 -1.58 18.61 26.42
N LYS A 444 -1.43 18.60 25.09
CA LYS A 444 -2.01 17.55 24.23
C LYS A 444 -1.27 16.23 24.37
N VAL A 445 0.05 16.28 24.54
CA VAL A 445 0.87 15.08 24.76
C VAL A 445 0.59 14.50 26.15
N LEU A 446 0.52 15.33 27.19
CA LEU A 446 0.18 14.88 28.53
C LEU A 446 -1.23 14.26 28.58
N ASP A 447 -2.21 14.89 27.92
CA ASP A 447 -3.56 14.34 27.79
C ASP A 447 -3.56 12.97 27.09
N TRP A 448 -2.77 12.77 26.03
CA TRP A 448 -2.59 11.45 25.42
C TRP A 448 -2.00 10.43 26.40
N VAL A 449 -0.93 10.79 27.11
CA VAL A 449 -0.29 9.94 28.14
C VAL A 449 -1.31 9.53 29.22
N GLN A 450 -2.09 10.48 29.73
CA GLN A 450 -3.07 10.25 30.80
C GLN A 450 -4.22 9.34 30.35
N GLN A 451 -4.65 9.42 29.08
CA GLN A 451 -5.70 8.56 28.55
C GLN A 451 -5.20 7.15 28.19
N CYS A 452 -3.95 7.02 27.75
CA CYS A 452 -3.38 5.71 27.40
C CYS A 452 -2.97 4.90 28.63
N LYS A 453 -2.43 5.53 29.68
CA LYS A 453 -1.89 4.81 30.86
C LYS A 453 -2.89 3.82 31.50
N PRO A 454 -4.20 4.12 31.65
CA PRO A 454 -5.18 3.14 32.11
C PRO A 454 -5.34 1.93 31.17
N LEU A 455 -5.24 2.11 29.85
CA LEU A 455 -5.32 1.01 28.89
C LEU A 455 -4.14 0.06 29.04
N TYR A 456 -2.93 0.59 29.24
CA TYR A 456 -1.74 -0.22 29.54
C TYR A 456 -1.93 -1.05 30.81
N GLN A 457 -2.45 -0.42 31.87
CA GLN A 457 -2.75 -1.10 33.13
C GLN A 457 -3.79 -2.21 32.95
N GLN A 458 -4.85 -1.97 32.18
CA GLN A 458 -5.88 -2.98 31.86
C GLN A 458 -5.32 -4.15 31.04
N ALA A 459 -4.41 -3.86 30.11
CA ALA A 459 -3.71 -4.88 29.33
C ALA A 459 -2.61 -5.61 30.12
N GLY A 460 -2.32 -5.21 31.37
CA GLY A 460 -1.32 -5.84 32.22
C GLY A 460 0.13 -5.58 31.80
N VAL A 461 0.38 -4.54 30.99
CA VAL A 461 1.71 -4.22 30.43
C VAL A 461 2.20 -2.85 30.91
N ASP A 462 3.52 -2.68 30.96
CA ASP A 462 4.13 -1.41 31.36
C ASP A 462 3.89 -0.31 30.32
N PHE A 463 3.62 0.91 30.79
CA PHE A 463 3.54 2.07 29.91
C PHE A 463 4.90 2.37 29.29
N MET A 464 5.11 1.85 28.07
CA MET A 464 6.33 2.04 27.29
C MET A 464 6.04 3.06 26.19
N ALA A 465 6.80 4.15 26.16
CA ALA A 465 6.60 5.19 25.19
C ALA A 465 7.90 5.89 24.83
N ASP A 466 8.04 6.20 23.54
CA ASP A 466 8.95 7.20 23.05
C ASP A 466 8.22 8.13 22.08
N PHE A 467 8.87 9.21 21.67
CA PHE A 467 8.38 10.00 20.56
C PHE A 467 9.48 10.78 19.87
N PHE A 468 9.29 10.97 18.56
CA PHE A 468 10.10 11.85 17.74
C PHE A 468 9.45 13.23 17.71
N MET A 469 10.11 14.20 18.34
CA MET A 469 9.67 15.58 18.29
C MET A 469 10.17 16.24 17.02
N HIS A 470 9.24 16.71 16.18
CA HIS A 470 9.49 17.61 15.07
C HIS A 470 9.21 19.05 15.51
N GLU A 471 9.36 20.01 14.61
CA GLU A 471 9.16 21.44 14.91
C GLU A 471 7.70 21.75 15.30
N ARG A 472 6.74 21.05 14.69
CA ARG A 472 5.32 21.40 14.76
C ARG A 472 4.43 20.28 15.31
N HIS A 473 4.95 19.06 15.37
CA HIS A 473 4.23 17.87 15.81
C HIS A 473 5.19 16.91 16.50
N VAL A 474 4.62 15.94 17.21
CA VAL A 474 5.32 14.75 17.69
C VAL A 474 4.70 13.54 17.00
N ILE A 475 5.54 12.57 16.64
CA ILE A 475 5.09 11.22 16.33
C ILE A 475 5.22 10.45 17.64
N PHE A 476 4.10 10.23 18.32
CA PHE A 476 4.10 9.66 19.66
C PHE A 476 4.01 8.14 19.61
N THR A 477 5.11 7.43 19.80
CA THR A 477 5.15 5.97 19.71
C THR A 477 4.70 5.36 21.04
N SER A 478 3.41 5.03 21.15
CA SER A 478 2.89 4.19 22.23
C SER A 478 3.27 2.74 21.95
N MET A 479 4.40 2.29 22.49
CA MET A 479 5.00 0.97 22.23
C MET A 479 4.48 -0.09 23.18
N TYR A 480 4.58 -1.35 22.76
CA TYR A 480 4.34 -2.51 23.61
C TYR A 480 5.18 -3.70 23.12
N ALA A 481 5.59 -4.53 24.07
CA ALA A 481 6.23 -5.82 23.82
C ALA A 481 5.37 -6.93 24.43
N PHE A 482 5.38 -8.11 23.81
CA PHE A 482 4.58 -9.25 24.27
C PHE A 482 5.23 -10.58 23.89
N ASP A 483 4.87 -11.64 24.62
CA ASP A 483 5.18 -13.01 24.24
C ASP A 483 4.10 -13.55 23.29
N GLN A 484 4.46 -13.92 22.07
CA GLN A 484 3.51 -14.51 21.10
C GLN A 484 2.92 -15.85 21.58
N GLN A 485 3.56 -16.52 22.53
CA GLN A 485 3.03 -17.76 23.12
C GLN A 485 2.04 -17.52 24.28
N ASP A 486 1.87 -16.27 24.71
CA ASP A 486 0.94 -15.90 25.77
C ASP A 486 -0.36 -15.33 25.17
N ALA A 487 -1.44 -16.10 25.22
CA ALA A 487 -2.73 -15.71 24.66
C ALA A 487 -3.38 -14.52 25.41
N GLU A 488 -3.17 -14.41 26.72
CA GLU A 488 -3.73 -13.31 27.51
C GLU A 488 -2.99 -12.01 27.19
N GLN A 489 -1.66 -12.04 27.06
CA GLN A 489 -0.89 -10.87 26.61
C GLN A 489 -1.33 -10.42 25.22
N ARG A 490 -1.46 -11.32 24.24
CA ARG A 490 -1.91 -10.96 22.88
C ARG A 490 -3.28 -10.28 22.89
N LYS A 491 -4.24 -10.83 23.64
CA LYS A 491 -5.58 -10.23 23.78
C LYS A 491 -5.54 -8.87 24.47
N GLY A 492 -4.69 -8.72 25.49
CA GLY A 492 -4.45 -7.46 26.17
C GLY A 492 -3.88 -6.39 25.22
N ILE A 493 -2.88 -6.76 24.42
CA ILE A 493 -2.28 -5.89 23.41
C ILE A 493 -3.27 -5.50 22.31
N GLU A 494 -4.08 -6.44 21.82
CA GLU A 494 -5.13 -6.16 20.84
C GLU A 494 -6.13 -5.12 21.40
N SER A 495 -6.59 -5.32 22.64
CA SER A 495 -7.49 -4.39 23.33
C SER A 495 -6.85 -3.01 23.56
N LEU A 496 -5.56 -2.98 23.92
CA LEU A 496 -4.77 -1.75 24.07
C LEU A 496 -4.66 -0.99 22.75
N HIS A 497 -4.38 -1.69 21.64
CA HIS A 497 -4.25 -1.08 20.31
C HIS A 497 -5.57 -0.41 19.87
N TYR A 498 -6.69 -1.14 19.96
CA TYR A 498 -8.00 -0.59 19.58
C TYR A 498 -8.47 0.51 20.54
N GLY A 499 -8.20 0.40 21.84
CA GLY A 499 -8.51 1.49 22.79
C GLY A 499 -7.75 2.77 22.48
N MET A 500 -6.47 2.68 22.10
CA MET A 500 -5.71 3.86 21.63
C MET A 500 -6.25 4.40 20.32
N HIS A 501 -6.72 3.53 19.42
CA HIS A 501 -7.38 3.94 18.19
C HIS A 501 -8.64 4.76 18.46
N ASP A 502 -9.50 4.32 19.37
CA ASP A 502 -10.71 5.05 19.74
C ASP A 502 -10.40 6.44 20.30
N ILE A 503 -9.37 6.55 21.15
CA ILE A 503 -8.90 7.84 21.69
C ILE A 503 -8.39 8.74 20.54
N ALA A 504 -7.59 8.19 19.63
CA ALA A 504 -7.03 8.96 18.51
C ALA A 504 -8.13 9.47 17.57
N THR A 505 -9.08 8.61 17.21
CA THR A 505 -10.26 8.96 16.39
C THR A 505 -11.08 10.05 17.05
N ALA A 506 -11.41 9.91 18.34
CA ALA A 506 -12.17 10.92 19.08
C ALA A 506 -11.47 12.29 19.14
N LYS A 507 -10.14 12.31 19.03
CA LYS A 507 -9.31 13.53 19.04
C LYS A 507 -8.98 14.08 17.65
N GLY A 508 -9.28 13.32 16.59
CA GLY A 508 -8.86 13.65 15.23
C GLY A 508 -7.35 13.52 15.00
N TYR A 509 -6.69 12.59 15.70
CA TYR A 509 -5.28 12.28 15.50
C TYR A 509 -5.12 11.16 14.48
N GLY A 510 -4.42 11.46 13.37
CA GLY A 510 -4.03 10.44 12.38
C GLY A 510 -2.78 9.67 12.82
N MET A 511 -2.54 8.52 12.19
CA MET A 511 -1.28 7.78 12.33
C MET A 511 -0.37 7.97 11.12
N TYR A 512 0.94 7.94 11.34
CA TYR A 512 1.91 8.10 10.26
C TYR A 512 2.22 6.80 9.51
N ARG A 513 2.04 5.64 10.17
CA ARG A 513 2.28 4.26 9.66
C ARG A 513 1.30 3.29 10.29
N ALA A 514 1.09 2.13 9.68
CA ALA A 514 0.18 1.11 10.21
C ALA A 514 0.72 -0.30 9.97
N HIS A 515 0.37 -1.21 10.89
CA HIS A 515 0.54 -2.65 10.67
C HIS A 515 -0.30 -3.11 9.47
N VAL A 516 0.14 -4.14 8.74
CA VAL A 516 -0.63 -4.69 7.59
C VAL A 516 -2.07 -5.10 7.96
N HIS A 517 -2.34 -5.46 9.21
CA HIS A 517 -3.71 -5.76 9.67
C HIS A 517 -4.58 -4.52 9.86
N HIS A 518 -3.97 -3.34 10.04
CA HIS A 518 -4.64 -2.12 10.45
C HIS A 518 -4.65 -1.04 9.36
N MET A 519 -4.04 -1.30 8.19
CA MET A 519 -3.94 -0.31 7.10
C MET A 519 -5.29 0.30 6.69
N ASP A 520 -6.36 -0.49 6.62
CA ASP A 520 -7.69 0.04 6.23
C ASP A 520 -8.28 0.91 7.33
N MET A 521 -8.25 0.44 8.58
CA MET A 521 -8.70 1.19 9.76
C MET A 521 -7.99 2.55 9.88
N ILE A 522 -6.69 2.58 9.59
CA ILE A 522 -5.92 3.83 9.62
C ILE A 522 -6.19 4.70 8.39
N ALA A 523 -6.43 4.11 7.22
CA ALA A 523 -6.80 4.86 6.03
C ALA A 523 -8.18 5.55 6.20
N GLU A 524 -9.11 4.92 6.92
CA GLU A 524 -10.44 5.43 7.22
C GLU A 524 -10.44 6.72 8.07
N LEU A 525 -9.35 7.00 8.80
CA LEU A 525 -9.16 8.28 9.48
C LEU A 525 -9.12 9.49 8.52
N ASN A 526 -8.93 9.27 7.21
CA ASN A 526 -9.02 10.31 6.19
C ASN A 526 -10.46 10.49 5.67
N ASP A 527 -11.38 10.76 6.59
CA ASP A 527 -12.83 10.73 6.36
C ASP A 527 -13.43 11.99 5.71
N PHE A 528 -12.65 13.08 5.62
CA PHE A 528 -13.13 14.37 5.10
C PHE A 528 -13.85 14.23 3.75
N ASN A 529 -15.02 14.86 3.65
CA ASN A 529 -15.86 14.86 2.45
C ASN A 529 -16.18 13.42 1.96
N ASN A 530 -16.64 12.60 2.92
CA ASN A 530 -17.02 11.19 2.76
C ASN A 530 -15.86 10.28 2.33
N GLY A 531 -14.62 10.56 2.75
CA GLY A 531 -13.43 9.82 2.31
C GLY A 531 -12.93 10.25 0.94
N ALA A 532 -12.96 11.56 0.63
CA ALA A 532 -12.53 12.08 -0.67
C ALA A 532 -11.08 11.75 -1.00
N TYR A 533 -10.21 11.68 0.01
CA TYR A 533 -8.82 11.27 -0.15
C TYR A 533 -8.71 9.85 -0.72
N ARG A 534 -9.37 8.87 -0.07
CA ARG A 534 -9.39 7.47 -0.53
C ARG A 534 -9.92 7.35 -1.95
N ARG A 535 -11.07 7.96 -2.25
CA ARG A 535 -11.64 7.94 -3.62
C ARG A 535 -10.70 8.51 -4.67
N PHE A 536 -9.92 9.54 -4.33
CA PHE A 536 -8.95 10.12 -5.26
C PHE A 536 -7.73 9.20 -5.47
N VAL A 537 -7.18 8.64 -4.38
CA VAL A 537 -6.08 7.67 -4.46
C VAL A 537 -6.48 6.43 -5.25
N GLU A 538 -7.70 5.92 -5.05
CA GLU A 538 -8.25 4.79 -5.82
C GLU A 538 -8.38 5.13 -7.32
N LYS A 539 -8.77 6.36 -7.69
CA LYS A 539 -8.78 6.80 -9.09
C LYS A 539 -7.38 6.85 -9.70
N LEU A 540 -6.37 7.31 -8.96
CA LEU A 540 -4.98 7.29 -9.41
C LEU A 540 -4.51 5.84 -9.60
N LYS A 541 -4.79 4.97 -8.63
CA LYS A 541 -4.48 3.54 -8.70
C LYS A 541 -5.09 2.88 -9.93
N ALA A 542 -6.38 3.10 -10.15
CA ALA A 542 -7.12 2.60 -11.29
C ALA A 542 -6.54 3.06 -12.64
N SER A 543 -6.04 4.31 -12.69
CA SER A 543 -5.46 4.87 -13.92
C SER A 543 -4.04 4.35 -14.18
N ALA A 544 -3.26 4.12 -13.12
CA ALA A 544 -1.85 3.70 -13.19
C ALA A 544 -1.67 2.19 -13.37
N ILE A 545 -2.68 1.38 -13.03
CA ILE A 545 -2.64 -0.08 -13.18
C ILE A 545 -3.76 -0.50 -14.14
N GLN A 546 -3.49 -0.43 -15.44
CA GLN A 546 -4.40 -0.89 -16.48
C GLN A 546 -4.23 -2.39 -16.70
N ASN A 547 -4.75 -3.21 -15.78
CA ASN A 547 -4.97 -4.63 -16.04
C ASN A 547 -6.38 -5.01 -15.51
N PRO A 548 -7.33 -5.45 -16.38
CA PRO A 548 -8.70 -5.78 -16.00
C PRO A 548 -8.81 -6.82 -14.88
N ALA A 549 -7.81 -7.70 -14.72
CA ALA A 549 -7.80 -8.74 -13.69
C ALA A 549 -7.77 -8.16 -12.26
N TRP A 550 -7.22 -6.95 -12.07
CA TRP A 550 -7.16 -6.27 -10.78
C TRP A 550 -8.47 -5.54 -10.45
N PHE A 551 -9.22 -5.17 -11.49
CA PHE A 551 -10.41 -4.33 -11.37
C PHE A 551 -11.64 -5.13 -10.93
N LEU A 552 -11.70 -6.42 -11.26
CA LEU A 552 -12.88 -7.26 -10.99
C LEU A 552 -12.93 -7.84 -9.58
N GLN A 553 -11.83 -7.83 -8.81
CA GLN A 553 -11.81 -8.38 -7.44
C GLN A 553 -11.92 -7.33 -6.33
N TYR A 554 -11.74 -6.03 -6.64
CA TYR A 554 -11.60 -5.00 -5.60
C TYR A 554 -12.90 -4.27 -5.20
N TYR A 555 -14.00 -4.49 -5.93
CA TYR A 555 -15.33 -4.15 -5.44
C TYR A 555 -16.04 -5.45 -5.11
N GLU A 556 -16.50 -5.60 -3.86
CA GLU A 556 -17.74 -6.33 -3.66
C GLU A 556 -18.74 -5.69 -4.63
N VAL A 557 -19.13 -6.36 -5.70
CA VAL A 557 -20.11 -5.81 -6.67
C VAL A 557 -21.49 -5.67 -6.00
N LYS A 558 -21.65 -6.28 -4.82
CA LYS A 558 -22.87 -6.36 -4.03
C LYS A 558 -23.47 -5.00 -3.62
N PRO A 559 -22.73 -4.01 -3.06
CA PRO A 559 -23.32 -2.73 -2.69
C PRO A 559 -23.75 -1.89 -3.91
N LEU A 560 -23.04 -2.01 -5.04
CA LEU A 560 -23.42 -1.37 -6.31
C LEU A 560 -24.69 -2.01 -6.89
N ILE A 561 -24.79 -3.34 -6.84
CA ILE A 561 -26.00 -4.08 -7.24
C ILE A 561 -27.18 -3.75 -6.33
N ASP A 562 -26.98 -3.66 -5.01
CA ASP A 562 -28.03 -3.32 -4.05
C ASP A 562 -28.53 -1.88 -4.24
N MET A 563 -27.62 -0.93 -4.52
CA MET A 563 -27.95 0.44 -4.86
C MET A 563 -28.76 0.54 -6.17
N GLU A 564 -28.35 -0.17 -7.22
CA GLU A 564 -29.06 -0.21 -8.51
C GLU A 564 -30.41 -0.94 -8.42
N MET A 565 -30.52 -2.00 -7.62
CA MET A 565 -31.79 -2.66 -7.31
C MET A 565 -32.75 -1.72 -6.56
N GLY A 566 -32.22 -0.88 -5.67
CA GLY A 566 -32.96 0.22 -5.05
C GLY A 566 -33.47 1.23 -6.09
N LEU A 567 -32.61 1.65 -7.03
CA LEU A 567 -32.99 2.55 -8.13
C LEU A 567 -34.01 1.93 -9.08
N THR A 568 -33.92 0.63 -9.36
CA THR A 568 -34.86 -0.12 -10.21
C THR A 568 -36.28 -0.07 -9.64
N ARG A 569 -36.43 -0.24 -8.32
CA ARG A 569 -37.73 -0.10 -7.65
C ARG A 569 -38.29 1.31 -7.76
N VAL A 570 -37.45 2.32 -7.55
CA VAL A 570 -37.84 3.74 -7.64
C VAL A 570 -38.19 4.15 -9.08
N ALA A 571 -37.45 3.65 -10.07
CA ALA A 571 -37.67 3.93 -11.48
C ALA A 571 -38.98 3.29 -11.98
N ASN A 572 -39.30 2.06 -11.56
CA ASN A 572 -40.55 1.39 -11.95
C ASN A 572 -41.79 1.94 -11.22
N GLU A 573 -41.69 2.33 -9.95
CA GLU A 573 -42.81 2.93 -9.20
C GLU A 573 -43.23 4.31 -9.72
N LYS A 574 -42.33 5.02 -10.43
CA LYS A 574 -42.55 6.38 -10.96
C LYS A 574 -42.36 6.50 -12.49
N ALA A 575 -42.39 5.39 -13.22
CA ALA A 575 -42.05 5.31 -14.65
C ALA A 575 -42.83 6.30 -15.55
N SER A 576 -44.01 6.77 -15.13
CA SER A 576 -44.80 7.77 -15.86
C SER A 576 -44.21 9.19 -15.87
N ASN A 577 -43.19 9.48 -15.04
CA ASN A 577 -42.57 10.80 -14.88
C ASN A 577 -41.06 10.85 -15.16
N PHE A 578 -40.46 9.77 -15.67
CA PHE A 578 -39.01 9.72 -15.89
C PHE A 578 -38.62 10.41 -17.21
N ASP A 579 -37.67 11.36 -17.15
CA ASP A 579 -37.07 11.94 -18.35
C ASP A 579 -36.24 10.88 -19.09
N ILE A 580 -36.37 10.85 -20.42
CA ILE A 580 -35.75 9.84 -21.31
C ILE A 580 -34.24 9.69 -21.08
N ASN A 581 -33.54 10.79 -20.76
CA ASN A 581 -32.10 10.75 -20.51
C ASN A 581 -31.74 9.97 -19.25
N HIS A 582 -32.58 10.04 -18.22
CA HIS A 582 -32.36 9.29 -16.99
C HIS A 582 -32.62 7.80 -17.20
N ALA A 583 -33.66 7.44 -17.98
CA ALA A 583 -33.93 6.05 -18.33
C ALA A 583 -32.78 5.43 -19.15
N VAL A 584 -32.26 6.19 -20.13
CA VAL A 584 -31.08 5.79 -20.90
C VAL A 584 -29.84 5.66 -20.00
N SER A 585 -29.63 6.60 -19.08
CA SER A 585 -28.50 6.55 -18.15
C SER A 585 -28.57 5.33 -17.23
N TRP A 586 -29.76 4.98 -16.73
CA TRP A 586 -29.97 3.79 -15.90
C TRP A 586 -29.62 2.51 -16.65
N HIS A 587 -30.15 2.32 -17.86
CA HIS A 587 -29.79 1.15 -18.69
C HIS A 587 -28.30 1.12 -19.03
N ALA A 588 -27.68 2.28 -19.29
CA ALA A 588 -26.26 2.35 -19.60
C ALA A 588 -25.39 1.94 -18.39
N SER A 589 -25.77 2.34 -17.17
CA SER A 589 -25.13 1.90 -15.94
C SER A 589 -25.25 0.39 -15.77
N CYS A 590 -26.46 -0.17 -15.93
CA CYS A 590 -26.70 -1.60 -15.80
C CYS A 590 -25.96 -2.45 -16.83
N MET A 591 -25.90 -1.98 -18.08
CA MET A 591 -25.09 -2.60 -19.14
C MET A 591 -23.59 -2.60 -18.76
N SER A 592 -23.07 -1.44 -18.32
CA SER A 592 -21.66 -1.24 -17.98
C SER A 592 -21.19 -2.05 -16.78
N MET A 593 -22.08 -2.47 -15.88
CA MET A 593 -21.72 -3.36 -14.77
C MET A 593 -21.20 -4.73 -15.23
N ARG A 594 -21.60 -5.17 -16.43
CA ARG A 594 -21.17 -6.45 -17.02
C ARG A 594 -20.40 -6.28 -18.33
N THR A 595 -20.21 -5.04 -18.80
CA THR A 595 -19.40 -4.73 -19.98
C THR A 595 -18.28 -3.77 -19.59
N GLY A 596 -17.04 -4.22 -19.59
CA GLY A 596 -15.88 -3.32 -19.44
C GLY A 596 -15.79 -2.38 -20.64
N PRO A 597 -16.05 -1.07 -20.53
CA PRO A 597 -16.17 -0.19 -21.70
C PRO A 597 -14.90 -0.14 -22.55
N PHE A 598 -13.73 -0.26 -21.92
CA PHE A 598 -12.43 -0.31 -22.61
C PHE A 598 -12.26 -1.57 -23.47
N LEU A 599 -12.86 -2.70 -23.11
CA LEU A 599 -12.80 -3.94 -23.89
C LEU A 599 -13.51 -3.76 -25.24
N PHE A 600 -14.73 -3.21 -25.22
CA PHE A 600 -15.52 -2.98 -26.44
C PHE A 600 -14.93 -1.86 -27.30
N GLU A 601 -14.30 -0.85 -26.69
CA GLU A 601 -13.55 0.17 -27.42
C GLU A 601 -12.23 -0.34 -28.01
N ALA A 602 -11.55 -1.28 -27.32
CA ALA A 602 -10.38 -1.97 -27.84
C ALA A 602 -10.74 -2.79 -29.09
N ALA A 603 -11.85 -3.54 -29.04
CA ALA A 603 -12.39 -4.26 -30.19
C ALA A 603 -12.80 -3.31 -31.34
N ALA A 604 -13.19 -2.08 -31.03
CA ALA A 604 -13.47 -1.03 -32.03
C ALA A 604 -12.19 -0.33 -32.57
N GLY A 605 -10.99 -0.76 -32.16
CA GLY A 605 -9.71 -0.30 -32.68
C GLY A 605 -9.08 0.89 -31.96
N ARG A 606 -9.54 1.23 -30.74
CA ARG A 606 -9.01 2.37 -29.96
C ARG A 606 -7.52 2.26 -29.64
N PHE A 607 -7.01 1.04 -29.45
CA PHE A 607 -5.65 0.78 -28.95
C PHE A 607 -4.73 0.11 -29.99
N GLY A 608 -5.09 0.19 -31.28
CA GLY A 608 -4.32 -0.42 -32.36
C GLY A 608 -4.71 -1.88 -32.65
N PRO A 609 -4.12 -2.48 -33.71
CA PRO A 609 -4.58 -3.76 -34.29
C PRO A 609 -4.36 -4.97 -33.37
N GLU A 610 -3.25 -5.02 -32.64
CA GLU A 610 -2.94 -6.14 -31.72
C GLU A 610 -3.97 -6.28 -30.60
N ALA A 611 -4.46 -5.15 -30.09
CA ALA A 611 -5.49 -5.10 -29.06
C ALA A 611 -6.87 -5.56 -29.57
N ILE A 612 -7.16 -5.44 -30.87
CA ILE A 612 -8.45 -5.86 -31.46
C ILE A 612 -8.59 -7.39 -31.36
N SER A 613 -7.58 -8.15 -31.77
CA SER A 613 -7.65 -9.61 -31.78
C SER A 613 -7.80 -10.20 -30.37
N GLN A 614 -7.12 -9.63 -29.39
CA GLN A 614 -7.29 -10.03 -27.99
C GLN A 614 -8.68 -9.65 -27.46
N ALA A 615 -9.12 -8.42 -27.71
CA ALA A 615 -10.44 -7.96 -27.26
C ALA A 615 -11.57 -8.80 -27.86
N LEU A 616 -11.48 -9.20 -29.13
CA LEU A 616 -12.47 -10.06 -29.76
C LEU A 616 -12.54 -11.45 -29.10
N ARG A 617 -11.39 -12.06 -28.74
CA ARG A 617 -11.37 -13.33 -28.01
C ARG A 617 -12.04 -13.22 -26.64
N GLU A 618 -11.71 -12.18 -25.88
CA GLU A 618 -12.32 -11.93 -24.57
C GLU A 618 -13.83 -11.64 -24.69
N ILE A 619 -14.27 -10.98 -25.78
CA ILE A 619 -15.69 -10.77 -26.07
C ILE A 619 -16.40 -12.09 -26.41
N THR A 620 -15.75 -13.02 -27.12
CA THR A 620 -16.29 -14.36 -27.39
C THR A 620 -16.55 -15.12 -26.08
N ASP A 621 -15.58 -15.11 -25.16
CA ASP A 621 -15.74 -15.73 -23.83
C ASP A 621 -16.82 -15.02 -22.99
N TRP A 622 -16.91 -13.69 -23.10
CA TRP A 622 -17.95 -12.93 -22.45
C TRP A 622 -19.35 -13.24 -23.01
N ALA A 623 -19.49 -13.41 -24.33
CA ALA A 623 -20.76 -13.57 -25.02
C ALA A 623 -21.57 -14.80 -24.56
N ILE A 624 -20.92 -15.85 -24.05
CA ILE A 624 -21.60 -17.03 -23.52
C ILE A 624 -22.18 -16.85 -22.10
N THR A 625 -21.87 -15.73 -21.43
CA THR A 625 -22.28 -15.50 -20.04
C THR A 625 -23.71 -14.98 -19.91
N ALA A 626 -24.33 -15.23 -18.75
CA ALA A 626 -25.62 -14.63 -18.40
C ALA A 626 -25.55 -13.09 -18.34
N GLY A 627 -24.41 -12.55 -17.89
CA GLY A 627 -24.15 -11.12 -17.89
C GLY A 627 -24.21 -10.50 -19.28
N ALA A 628 -23.65 -11.17 -20.28
CA ALA A 628 -23.71 -10.70 -21.66
C ALA A 628 -25.13 -10.63 -22.20
N ARG A 629 -25.93 -11.67 -21.98
CA ARG A 629 -27.34 -11.70 -22.39
C ARG A 629 -28.15 -10.58 -21.73
N ARG A 630 -27.92 -10.30 -20.43
CA ARG A 630 -28.56 -9.17 -19.74
C ARG A 630 -28.12 -7.81 -20.32
N SER A 631 -26.83 -7.63 -20.57
CA SER A 631 -26.30 -6.40 -21.17
C SER A 631 -26.87 -6.15 -22.56
N CYS A 632 -27.10 -7.19 -23.37
CA CYS A 632 -27.72 -7.07 -24.68
C CYS A 632 -29.17 -6.57 -24.60
N ILE A 633 -29.94 -7.06 -23.64
CA ILE A 633 -31.32 -6.59 -23.40
C ILE A 633 -31.28 -5.11 -22.99
N HIS A 634 -30.37 -4.69 -22.10
CA HIS A 634 -30.20 -3.27 -21.76
C HIS A 634 -29.80 -2.41 -22.96
N ALA A 635 -28.86 -2.88 -23.79
CA ALA A 635 -28.44 -2.20 -25.01
C ALA A 635 -29.62 -1.99 -25.99
N ALA A 636 -30.47 -3.01 -26.15
CA ALA A 636 -31.67 -2.91 -26.98
C ALA A 636 -32.70 -1.92 -26.42
N GLN A 637 -32.90 -1.87 -25.09
CA GLN A 637 -33.79 -0.89 -24.47
C GLN A 637 -33.30 0.55 -24.63
N ILE A 638 -31.98 0.80 -24.58
CA ILE A 638 -31.41 2.12 -24.89
C ILE A 638 -31.79 2.56 -26.31
N PHE A 639 -31.66 1.64 -27.28
CA PHE A 639 -32.07 1.90 -28.66
C PHE A 639 -33.58 2.19 -28.75
N LYS A 640 -34.43 1.33 -28.16
CA LYS A 640 -35.89 1.45 -28.14
C LYS A 640 -36.35 2.81 -27.60
N LEU A 641 -35.82 3.22 -26.45
CA LEU A 641 -36.15 4.51 -25.82
C LEU A 641 -35.84 5.68 -26.75
N LEU A 642 -34.62 5.72 -27.31
CA LEU A 642 -34.20 6.82 -28.17
C LEU A 642 -34.87 6.80 -29.54
N PHE A 643 -35.26 5.63 -30.04
CA PHE A 643 -36.03 5.48 -31.27
C PHE A 643 -37.46 6.01 -31.11
N HIS A 644 -38.13 5.69 -30.00
CA HIS A 644 -39.50 6.11 -29.70
C HIS A 644 -39.61 7.48 -28.98
N ARG A 645 -38.51 8.22 -28.88
CA ARG A 645 -38.49 9.56 -28.27
C ARG A 645 -39.54 10.49 -28.89
N LYS A 646 -40.09 11.39 -28.09
CA LYS A 646 -40.93 12.49 -28.59
C LYS A 646 -40.04 13.55 -29.25
N VAL A 647 -40.60 14.28 -30.21
CA VAL A 647 -39.89 15.41 -30.84
C VAL A 647 -39.50 16.49 -29.82
N SER A 648 -40.26 16.60 -28.71
CA SER A 648 -39.99 17.51 -27.59
C SER A 648 -38.84 17.07 -26.67
N ASP A 649 -38.36 15.83 -26.79
CA ASP A 649 -37.38 15.28 -25.85
C ASP A 649 -35.98 15.83 -26.16
N MET A 650 -35.38 16.48 -25.16
CA MET A 650 -34.05 17.06 -25.28
C MET A 650 -32.99 16.01 -24.95
N ILE A 651 -32.41 15.40 -25.97
CA ILE A 651 -31.41 14.35 -25.79
C ILE A 651 -30.05 14.94 -25.36
N SER A 652 -29.55 14.45 -24.23
CA SER A 652 -28.26 14.80 -23.67
C SER A 652 -27.11 14.21 -24.48
N PHE A 653 -25.92 14.81 -24.37
CA PHE A 653 -24.71 14.23 -24.97
C PHE A 653 -24.41 12.84 -24.41
N GLN A 654 -24.64 12.62 -23.11
CA GLN A 654 -24.42 11.32 -22.46
C GLN A 654 -25.32 10.23 -23.05
N SER A 655 -26.58 10.53 -23.34
CA SER A 655 -27.50 9.58 -23.97
C SER A 655 -27.03 9.13 -25.37
N ILE A 656 -26.31 10.01 -26.10
CA ILE A 656 -25.71 9.67 -27.39
C ILE A 656 -24.48 8.76 -27.20
N VAL A 657 -23.67 9.02 -26.18
CA VAL A 657 -22.54 8.16 -25.81
C VAL A 657 -23.05 6.77 -25.39
N SER A 658 -24.08 6.72 -24.54
CA SER A 658 -24.75 5.46 -24.15
C SER A 658 -25.30 4.70 -25.35
N LEU A 659 -25.89 5.39 -26.34
CA LEU A 659 -26.36 4.76 -27.57
C LEU A 659 -25.19 4.18 -28.39
N PHE A 660 -24.06 4.88 -28.47
CA PHE A 660 -22.86 4.37 -29.13
C PHE A 660 -22.33 3.10 -28.45
N HIS A 661 -22.16 3.13 -27.12
CA HIS A 661 -21.71 1.96 -26.37
C HIS A 661 -22.69 0.79 -26.46
N ALA A 662 -24.00 1.05 -26.43
CA ALA A 662 -25.03 0.03 -26.66
C ALA A 662 -24.89 -0.62 -28.05
N GLY A 663 -24.57 0.19 -29.07
CA GLY A 663 -24.29 -0.31 -30.42
C GLY A 663 -23.04 -1.20 -30.49
N LEU A 664 -21.97 -0.84 -29.76
CA LEU A 664 -20.78 -1.69 -29.64
C LEU A 664 -21.11 -3.01 -28.95
N VAL A 665 -21.75 -2.95 -27.78
CA VAL A 665 -22.09 -4.13 -26.96
C VAL A 665 -22.98 -5.10 -27.74
N LEU A 666 -24.08 -4.61 -28.30
CA LEU A 666 -25.00 -5.47 -29.03
C LEU A 666 -24.38 -5.99 -30.32
N GLY A 667 -23.74 -5.15 -31.13
CA GLY A 667 -23.16 -5.61 -32.40
C GLY A 667 -21.99 -6.57 -32.23
N LEU A 668 -21.11 -6.34 -31.25
CA LEU A 668 -19.99 -7.26 -30.96
C LEU A 668 -20.47 -8.56 -30.31
N TYR A 669 -21.54 -8.53 -29.50
CA TYR A 669 -22.20 -9.76 -29.05
C TYR A 669 -22.72 -10.58 -30.24
N ILE A 670 -23.43 -9.95 -31.17
CA ILE A 670 -23.97 -10.63 -32.37
C ILE A 670 -22.85 -11.21 -33.22
N PHE A 671 -21.73 -10.50 -33.32
CA PHE A 671 -20.55 -10.97 -34.03
C PHE A 671 -19.92 -12.21 -33.36
N ALA A 672 -19.84 -12.22 -32.03
CA ALA A 672 -19.07 -13.22 -31.28
C ALA A 672 -19.90 -14.38 -30.68
N MET A 673 -21.24 -14.29 -30.67
CA MET A 673 -22.08 -15.30 -30.03
C MET A 673 -22.03 -16.64 -30.80
N PRO A 674 -22.00 -17.79 -30.08
CA PRO A 674 -22.08 -19.10 -30.72
C PRO A 674 -23.48 -19.33 -31.33
N ASP A 675 -23.57 -20.25 -32.29
CA ASP A 675 -24.88 -20.76 -32.72
C ASP A 675 -25.50 -21.56 -31.58
N VAL A 676 -26.59 -21.05 -31.00
CA VAL A 676 -27.31 -21.71 -29.90
C VAL A 676 -28.64 -22.23 -30.42
N GLU A 677 -28.86 -23.55 -30.38
CA GLU A 677 -30.19 -24.14 -30.54
C GLU A 677 -30.95 -24.07 -29.21
N GLY A 678 -31.56 -22.91 -28.93
CA GLY A 678 -32.41 -22.71 -27.76
C GLY A 678 -33.90 -22.98 -28.04
N GLN A 679 -34.65 -23.39 -27.00
CA GLN A 679 -36.11 -23.59 -27.09
C GLN A 679 -36.94 -22.33 -26.78
N ASP A 680 -36.33 -21.30 -26.17
CA ASP A 680 -36.98 -20.05 -25.77
C ASP A 680 -36.46 -18.86 -26.61
N ASP A 681 -37.38 -18.04 -27.11
CA ASP A 681 -37.11 -16.81 -27.88
C ASP A 681 -37.63 -15.57 -27.11
N ILE A 682 -36.90 -14.45 -27.16
CA ILE A 682 -37.37 -13.12 -26.71
C ILE A 682 -37.15 -12.09 -27.79
N ASP A 683 -38.13 -11.22 -28.01
CA ASP A 683 -37.92 -10.05 -28.85
C ASP A 683 -37.15 -8.98 -28.07
N LEU A 684 -36.02 -8.52 -28.61
CA LEU A 684 -35.15 -7.53 -27.95
C LEU A 684 -35.89 -6.22 -27.61
N PHE A 685 -37.01 -5.95 -28.29
CA PHE A 685 -37.84 -4.76 -28.08
C PHE A 685 -39.09 -5.00 -27.24
N ASP A 686 -39.31 -6.20 -26.70
CA ASP A 686 -40.37 -6.44 -25.74
C ASP A 686 -40.16 -5.64 -24.45
N ASP A 687 -41.25 -5.37 -23.73
CA ASP A 687 -41.19 -4.75 -22.41
C ASP A 687 -40.68 -5.78 -21.38
N VAL A 688 -39.71 -5.35 -20.56
CA VAL A 688 -39.06 -6.21 -19.57
C VAL A 688 -39.47 -5.76 -18.18
N ASP A 689 -40.03 -6.68 -17.38
CA ASP A 689 -40.26 -6.45 -15.96
C ASP A 689 -38.94 -6.53 -15.18
N TRP A 690 -38.26 -5.39 -15.09
CA TRP A 690 -36.97 -5.26 -14.40
C TRP A 690 -37.06 -5.52 -12.89
N VAL A 691 -38.23 -5.31 -12.27
CA VAL A 691 -38.40 -5.61 -10.83
C VAL A 691 -38.41 -7.12 -10.63
N ALA A 692 -39.19 -7.83 -11.43
CA ALA A 692 -39.30 -9.28 -11.32
C ALA A 692 -38.05 -10.00 -11.84
N LEU A 693 -37.32 -9.42 -12.81
CA LEU A 693 -36.03 -9.94 -13.28
C LEU A 693 -34.94 -9.87 -12.21
N GLY A 694 -34.99 -8.87 -11.32
CA GLY A 694 -34.10 -8.75 -10.18
C GLY A 694 -32.61 -8.71 -10.55
N THR A 695 -31.80 -9.50 -9.84
CA THR A 695 -30.34 -9.60 -10.02
C THR A 695 -29.92 -10.65 -11.06
N THR A 696 -30.86 -11.30 -11.75
CA THR A 696 -30.59 -12.37 -12.72
C THR A 696 -29.59 -11.93 -13.80
N GLY A 697 -28.41 -12.53 -13.86
CA GLY A 697 -27.34 -12.14 -14.78
C GLY A 697 -26.41 -11.01 -14.30
N LEU A 698 -26.61 -10.45 -13.10
CA LEU A 698 -25.67 -9.51 -12.45
C LEU A 698 -24.75 -10.19 -11.43
N THR A 699 -25.18 -11.32 -10.86
CA THR A 699 -24.44 -12.13 -9.87
C THR A 699 -24.36 -13.58 -10.31
N ASP A 700 -23.25 -14.26 -10.02
CA ASP A 700 -23.08 -15.69 -10.28
C ASP A 700 -23.70 -16.57 -9.17
N SER A 701 -24.19 -15.96 -8.09
CA SER A 701 -24.80 -16.64 -6.96
C SER A 701 -26.19 -17.19 -7.28
N SER A 702 -26.37 -18.48 -7.06
CA SER A 702 -27.63 -19.24 -7.15
C SER A 702 -28.68 -18.87 -6.09
N GLU A 703 -28.60 -17.67 -5.49
CA GLU A 703 -29.40 -17.24 -4.36
C GLU A 703 -30.48 -16.23 -4.77
N LEU A 704 -31.63 -16.77 -5.17
CA LEU A 704 -32.99 -16.31 -4.84
C LEU A 704 -33.98 -17.17 -5.64
N ARG A 705 -34.25 -18.37 -5.12
CA ARG A 705 -35.25 -19.30 -5.67
C ARG A 705 -36.65 -18.89 -5.22
N THR A 706 -37.20 -17.83 -5.80
CA THR A 706 -38.65 -17.53 -5.72
C THR A 706 -39.34 -18.04 -6.99
N SER A 707 -40.45 -18.75 -6.83
CA SER A 707 -41.15 -19.49 -7.90
C SER A 707 -41.69 -18.62 -9.04
N THR A 708 -41.74 -17.30 -8.89
CA THR A 708 -42.28 -16.34 -9.86
C THR A 708 -41.29 -15.88 -10.93
N VAL A 709 -39.97 -15.96 -10.72
CA VAL A 709 -38.96 -15.51 -11.71
C VAL A 709 -38.81 -16.49 -12.88
N HIS A 710 -39.15 -17.77 -12.67
CA HIS A 710 -38.96 -18.85 -13.64
C HIS A 710 -39.85 -18.76 -14.89
N THR A 711 -40.91 -17.95 -14.87
CA THR A 711 -41.87 -17.82 -15.99
C THR A 711 -41.56 -16.66 -16.94
N LEU A 712 -40.67 -15.73 -16.57
CA LEU A 712 -40.31 -14.57 -17.40
C LEU A 712 -39.40 -14.96 -18.57
N PRO A 713 -39.77 -14.65 -19.84
CA PRO A 713 -38.93 -14.94 -21.00
C PRO A 713 -37.50 -14.38 -20.88
N ALA A 714 -37.36 -13.15 -20.40
CA ALA A 714 -36.05 -12.51 -20.21
C ALA A 714 -35.18 -13.25 -19.18
N ALA A 715 -35.78 -13.74 -18.08
CA ALA A 715 -35.05 -14.47 -17.05
C ALA A 715 -34.58 -15.84 -17.54
N ARG A 716 -35.40 -16.54 -18.32
CA ARG A 716 -35.04 -17.84 -18.94
C ARG A 716 -33.88 -17.65 -19.91
N ILE A 717 -33.95 -16.68 -20.82
CA ILE A 717 -32.87 -16.47 -21.79
C ILE A 717 -31.58 -15.99 -21.13
N ILE A 718 -31.65 -15.10 -20.14
CA ILE A 718 -30.45 -14.68 -19.40
C ILE A 718 -29.80 -15.88 -18.71
N ARG A 719 -30.58 -16.76 -18.06
CA ARG A 719 -30.02 -17.89 -17.30
C ARG A 719 -29.59 -19.05 -18.20
N ASP A 720 -30.51 -19.53 -19.03
CA ASP A 720 -30.44 -20.82 -19.72
C ASP A 720 -29.94 -20.69 -21.16
N GLY A 721 -29.86 -19.45 -21.70
CA GLY A 721 -29.61 -19.20 -23.11
C GLY A 721 -30.90 -19.29 -23.95
N GLY A 722 -30.82 -18.87 -25.21
CA GLY A 722 -31.96 -18.82 -26.15
C GLY A 722 -31.71 -17.83 -27.28
N ASN A 723 -32.67 -17.68 -28.20
CA ASN A 723 -32.51 -16.77 -29.33
C ASN A 723 -33.06 -15.39 -29.03
N PHE A 724 -32.30 -14.37 -29.38
CA PHE A 724 -32.85 -13.03 -29.54
C PHE A 724 -33.58 -12.94 -30.87
N THR A 725 -34.76 -12.32 -30.86
CA THR A 725 -35.52 -12.02 -32.07
C THR A 725 -35.71 -10.51 -32.21
N ILE A 726 -35.96 -10.05 -33.45
CA ILE A 726 -36.40 -8.69 -33.73
C ILE A 726 -37.62 -8.77 -34.64
N SER A 727 -38.76 -8.28 -34.16
CA SER A 727 -40.07 -8.46 -34.81
C SER A 727 -40.38 -9.93 -35.13
N GLY A 728 -40.02 -10.84 -34.22
CA GLY A 728 -40.21 -12.29 -34.37
C GLY A 728 -39.27 -12.99 -35.36
N LEU A 729 -38.28 -12.29 -35.92
CA LEU A 729 -37.23 -12.91 -36.74
C LEU A 729 -36.01 -13.25 -35.88
N PRO A 730 -35.50 -14.49 -35.91
CA PRO A 730 -34.33 -14.89 -35.11
C PRO A 730 -33.08 -14.17 -35.56
N LEU A 731 -32.36 -13.65 -34.58
CA LEU A 731 -31.12 -12.94 -34.78
C LEU A 731 -29.97 -13.96 -34.80
N ARG A 732 -29.37 -14.13 -35.98
CA ARG A 732 -28.26 -15.06 -36.20
C ARG A 732 -26.92 -14.41 -35.92
N ASN A 733 -25.93 -15.21 -35.56
CA ASN A 733 -24.56 -14.74 -35.38
C ASN A 733 -23.90 -14.36 -36.72
N GLY A 734 -22.72 -13.74 -36.63
CA GLY A 734 -21.87 -13.45 -37.77
C GLY A 734 -21.95 -12.01 -38.27
N HIS A 735 -20.95 -11.64 -39.07
CA HIS A 735 -20.69 -10.27 -39.47
C HIS A 735 -21.89 -9.58 -40.15
N SER A 736 -22.62 -10.29 -41.01
CA SER A 736 -23.76 -9.73 -41.76
C SER A 736 -24.86 -9.15 -40.86
N GLN A 737 -25.14 -9.79 -39.72
CA GLN A 737 -26.16 -9.33 -38.78
C GLN A 737 -25.62 -8.24 -37.83
N ALA A 738 -24.38 -8.39 -37.37
CA ALA A 738 -23.69 -7.35 -36.60
C ALA A 738 -23.61 -6.02 -37.38
N ARG A 739 -23.31 -6.10 -38.68
CA ARG A 739 -23.30 -4.96 -39.60
C ARG A 739 -24.65 -4.25 -39.66
N LYS A 740 -25.75 -4.97 -39.79
CA LYS A 740 -27.10 -4.37 -39.80
C LYS A 740 -27.41 -3.66 -38.48
N CYS A 741 -27.03 -4.26 -37.35
CA CYS A 741 -27.16 -3.67 -36.03
C CYS A 741 -26.40 -2.33 -35.96
N TRP A 742 -25.11 -2.31 -36.28
CA TRP A 742 -24.31 -1.07 -36.24
C TRP A 742 -24.85 0.03 -37.15
N LEU A 743 -25.32 -0.31 -38.36
CA LEU A 743 -25.93 0.65 -39.27
C LEU A 743 -27.21 1.28 -38.70
N GLN A 744 -28.05 0.50 -38.01
CA GLN A 744 -29.25 1.03 -37.36
C GLN A 744 -28.91 2.00 -36.22
N PHE A 745 -27.94 1.64 -35.37
CA PHE A 745 -27.47 2.52 -34.29
C PHE A 745 -26.82 3.80 -34.84
N ALA A 746 -26.00 3.70 -35.90
CA ALA A 746 -25.42 4.84 -36.59
C ALA A 746 -26.50 5.77 -37.18
N SER A 747 -27.51 5.20 -37.84
CA SER A 747 -28.63 5.96 -38.40
C SER A 747 -29.43 6.68 -37.32
N LEU A 748 -29.73 6.00 -36.21
CA LEU A 748 -30.44 6.62 -35.09
C LEU A 748 -29.64 7.78 -34.50
N MET A 749 -28.33 7.60 -34.29
CA MET A 749 -27.43 8.65 -33.78
C MET A 749 -27.37 9.90 -34.67
N LEU A 750 -27.40 9.74 -36.00
CA LEU A 750 -27.44 10.86 -36.95
C LEU A 750 -28.76 11.63 -36.87
N GLY A 751 -29.86 10.94 -36.57
CA GLY A 751 -31.19 11.53 -36.38
C GLY A 751 -31.37 12.32 -35.08
N LEU A 752 -30.40 12.31 -34.16
CA LEU A 752 -30.50 12.99 -32.85
C LEU A 752 -30.12 14.49 -32.88
N GLY A 753 -29.82 15.05 -34.06
CA GLY A 753 -29.97 16.46 -34.46
C GLY A 753 -29.11 17.54 -33.76
N ARG A 754 -29.02 17.55 -32.43
CA ARG A 754 -28.42 18.65 -31.63
C ARG A 754 -26.91 18.53 -31.47
N TRP A 755 -26.37 17.32 -31.44
CA TRP A 755 -24.95 17.06 -31.19
C TRP A 755 -24.28 16.51 -32.44
N LYS A 756 -23.02 16.91 -32.69
CA LYS A 756 -22.22 16.38 -33.80
C LYS A 756 -21.79 14.93 -33.51
N SER A 757 -22.74 13.98 -33.57
CA SER A 757 -22.53 12.52 -33.38
C SER A 757 -21.74 11.85 -34.52
N ARG A 758 -21.27 12.64 -35.49
CA ARG A 758 -20.54 12.16 -36.69
C ARG A 758 -19.32 11.30 -36.36
N ILE A 759 -18.64 11.55 -35.25
CA ILE A 759 -17.48 10.74 -34.84
C ILE A 759 -17.92 9.33 -34.43
N PHE A 760 -18.89 9.21 -33.53
CA PHE A 760 -19.41 7.91 -33.06
C PHE A 760 -20.08 7.10 -34.17
N SER A 761 -20.92 7.75 -34.98
CA SER A 761 -21.54 7.10 -36.15
C SER A 761 -20.49 6.65 -37.16
N ARG A 762 -19.42 7.42 -37.39
CA ARG A 762 -18.32 7.03 -38.29
C ARG A 762 -17.56 5.82 -37.77
N ILE A 763 -17.34 5.69 -36.46
CA ILE A 763 -16.70 4.50 -35.88
C ILE A 763 -17.54 3.25 -36.18
N LEU A 764 -18.87 3.29 -35.96
CA LEU A 764 -19.74 2.16 -36.29
C LEU A 764 -19.76 1.86 -37.79
N HIS A 765 -19.70 2.87 -38.67
CA HIS A 765 -19.55 2.66 -40.11
C HIS A 765 -18.22 2.00 -40.47
N VAL A 766 -17.12 2.42 -39.85
CA VAL A 766 -15.79 1.81 -40.06
C VAL A 766 -15.79 0.35 -39.61
N MET A 767 -16.43 0.04 -38.48
CA MET A 767 -16.59 -1.33 -38.01
C MET A 767 -17.38 -2.21 -39.00
N CYS A 768 -18.41 -1.65 -39.66
CA CYS A 768 -19.19 -2.35 -40.68
C CYS A 768 -18.39 -2.76 -41.93
N ASP A 769 -17.29 -2.05 -42.21
CA ASP A 769 -16.50 -2.22 -43.43
C ASP A 769 -15.20 -3.02 -43.17
N ASN A 770 -14.66 -3.00 -41.95
CA ASN A 770 -13.36 -3.57 -41.61
C ASN A 770 -13.39 -4.86 -40.78
N LEU A 771 -14.50 -5.20 -40.12
CA LEU A 771 -14.67 -6.51 -39.49
C LEU A 771 -15.15 -7.50 -40.56
N SER A 772 -14.38 -8.53 -40.88
CA SER A 772 -14.84 -9.68 -41.67
C SER A 772 -14.89 -10.91 -40.77
N ASP A 773 -15.69 -11.92 -41.12
CA ASP A 773 -15.65 -13.22 -40.42
C ASP A 773 -14.23 -13.78 -40.59
N VAL A 774 -13.42 -13.71 -39.53
CA VAL A 774 -12.08 -14.31 -39.51
C VAL A 774 -12.29 -15.78 -39.20
N ASP A 775 -11.84 -16.65 -40.08
CA ASP A 775 -11.85 -18.11 -39.87
C ASP A 775 -10.94 -18.41 -38.66
N LEU A 776 -11.52 -18.56 -37.48
CA LEU A 776 -10.83 -18.91 -36.23
C LEU A 776 -10.71 -20.43 -36.11
N GLY A 777 -10.29 -21.10 -37.20
CA GLY A 777 -10.12 -22.55 -37.28
C GLY A 777 -8.75 -22.92 -37.84
N ASP A 778 -7.95 -23.56 -36.99
CA ASP A 778 -6.80 -24.43 -37.26
C ASP A 778 -6.11 -24.28 -38.63
N SER A 779 -5.05 -23.46 -38.69
CA SER A 779 -3.81 -23.85 -39.36
C SER A 779 -2.62 -23.07 -38.80
N LEU A 780 -1.67 -23.84 -38.26
CA LEU A 780 -0.26 -23.49 -38.26
C LEU A 780 0.20 -23.35 -39.72
N ASP A 781 0.95 -22.29 -39.99
CA ASP A 781 2.09 -22.17 -40.93
C ASP A 781 2.02 -20.87 -41.76
N GLU A 782 3.12 -20.09 -41.68
CA GLU A 782 3.64 -19.08 -42.63
C GLU A 782 2.67 -17.95 -43.05
N GLU A 783 2.91 -16.65 -42.80
CA GLU A 783 4.09 -15.81 -43.06
C GLU A 783 4.02 -14.52 -42.22
#